data_AF-A0AAV1UE13-F1
#
_entry.id   AF-A0AAV1UE13-F1
#
_cell.length_a   1.000
_cell.length_b   1.000
_cell.length_c   1.000
_cell.angle_alpha   90.00
_cell.angle_beta   90.00
_cell.angle_gamma   90.00
#
_symmetry.space_group_name_H-M   'P 1'
#
loop_
_entity.id
_entity.type
_entity.pdbx_description
1 polymer ?
#
loop_
_entity_poly.entity_id
_entity_poly.type
_entity_poly.pdbx_seq_one_letter_code
_entity_poly.pdbx_strand_id
1 'polypeptide(L)'
;MFDGSFKAPRQVNLSGRKKPLTTSISSFKGRNDGSKDELLRTNRLAREERQAIKIRTAAITKIQAQFRRVRASQIARAAVMHDLEYQLQQVMLTIDIQHQALSIQQLQLILRRFLFARSSKKRMTMATEPKLTQPWQLETDQTGRKLQDYVVFLLLASCLKGSSDMATNWLTAKKDTTWVYQVSQMSEIALYTLVHDEVETPNTHAHVAVNPYLMLLDTLTNASTYKTLDDQKVLSDVCYHLGISRRYSVFDAVTACITVQAEEKHLRVEVDKLVQVIARIAARTLQVAAREEEAQGRDAGLLSQFAKKLLLTPSAVTCPLTSYITKTALSIESHSRDATVRMVGHFWARVVRHFCIDSTVAALSWSERAICVGNVLELAFHCSFDGAIVEVIPLVLSELMTLSLVQWAFDVKHSEQDSVINNEDYDMDDDGNVPSVLLSVQDFALEEEVQRGVEGLGVAESSVRAQWQKLCHSNFAPLCIDVLLRVNNGTPELVLSGKSPVYRLCDVLATLILSTGRSHVLTVAANFTNPPPALLALLSAMTVEQSPWRSTVLSSITNLVDSMWQRIRSAIKSSTSQHLAPLFGECSLDTTTVPLQMLLIFNVVYSHMLLGLDDEAFYDGQWPLRLCEVKALVTFLKQFVYESCWIVDGNTALPTGTMDERDLVRFAVVVTSIKLFNQLYDRDCRRRFMPDGACL
;
A
#
# COMPACT_ATOMS: atom_id res chain seq x y z
N MET A 1 -39.26 -37.28 -3.32
CA MET A 1 -38.71 -38.65 -3.46
C MET A 1 -37.48 -38.60 -4.34
N PHE A 2 -36.32 -39.01 -3.85
CA PHE A 2 -35.17 -39.52 -4.64
C PHE A 2 -34.14 -40.06 -3.64
N ASP A 3 -34.42 -41.24 -3.09
CA ASP A 3 -33.47 -41.93 -2.19
C ASP A 3 -32.43 -42.67 -3.04
N GLY A 4 -31.43 -41.91 -3.47
CA GLY A 4 -30.41 -42.32 -4.44
C GLY A 4 -29.06 -42.58 -3.78
N SER A 5 -28.98 -43.54 -2.86
CA SER A 5 -27.71 -44.04 -2.30
C SER A 5 -26.88 -44.75 -3.39
N PHE A 6 -26.24 -43.99 -4.28
CA PHE A 6 -25.16 -44.47 -5.14
C PHE A 6 -23.93 -44.82 -4.29
N LYS A 7 -23.97 -46.01 -3.68
CA LYS A 7 -22.77 -46.72 -3.26
C LYS A 7 -21.91 -46.89 -4.52
N ALA A 8 -20.68 -46.38 -4.50
CA ALA A 8 -19.70 -46.70 -5.54
C ALA A 8 -19.66 -48.23 -5.73
N PRO A 9 -19.57 -48.73 -6.97
CA PRO A 9 -19.53 -50.17 -7.21
C PRO A 9 -18.34 -50.76 -6.45
N ARG A 10 -18.64 -51.50 -5.37
CA ARG A 10 -17.65 -52.32 -4.70
C ARG A 10 -17.22 -53.36 -5.71
N GLN A 11 -16.03 -53.19 -6.29
CA GLN A 11 -15.31 -54.30 -6.91
C GLN A 11 -15.00 -55.29 -5.79
N VAL A 12 -15.91 -56.24 -5.59
CA VAL A 12 -15.70 -57.35 -4.66
C VAL A 12 -14.66 -58.24 -5.32
N ASN A 13 -13.41 -58.13 -4.85
CA ASN A 13 -12.34 -59.02 -5.23
C ASN A 13 -12.65 -60.43 -4.69
N LEU A 14 -13.46 -61.18 -5.43
CA LEU A 14 -13.63 -62.62 -5.28
C LEU A 14 -12.35 -63.32 -5.75
N SER A 15 -11.27 -63.16 -4.97
CA SER A 15 -10.05 -63.96 -5.10
C SER A 15 -10.32 -65.37 -4.54
N GLY A 16 -11.18 -66.08 -5.25
CA GLY A 16 -11.68 -67.42 -4.96
C GLY A 16 -11.23 -68.41 -6.03
N ARG A 17 -9.92 -68.66 -6.11
CA ARG A 17 -9.34 -69.92 -6.58
C ARG A 17 -9.84 -70.44 -7.95
N LYS A 18 -9.29 -69.94 -9.06
CA LYS A 18 -9.20 -70.72 -10.32
C LYS A 18 -7.77 -70.79 -10.85
N LYS A 19 -7.43 -71.97 -11.39
CA LYS A 19 -6.10 -72.38 -11.88
C LYS A 19 -5.80 -71.78 -13.27
N PRO A 20 -4.54 -71.70 -13.69
CA PRO A 20 -4.16 -71.12 -14.98
C PRO A 20 -4.61 -72.01 -16.15
N LEU A 21 -4.88 -71.38 -17.30
CA LEU A 21 -4.91 -72.06 -18.59
C LEU A 21 -3.84 -71.46 -19.50
N THR A 22 -3.11 -72.34 -20.18
CA THR A 22 -1.88 -72.06 -20.93
C THR A 22 -2.14 -71.91 -22.42
N THR A 23 -1.42 -70.99 -23.07
CA THR A 23 -0.84 -71.12 -24.43
C THR A 23 0.10 -69.91 -24.63
N SER A 24 1.42 -70.10 -24.71
CA SER A 24 2.20 -70.26 -25.97
C SER A 24 2.26 -68.95 -26.78
N ILE A 25 3.38 -68.34 -27.15
CA ILE A 25 4.83 -68.65 -27.30
C ILE A 25 5.56 -67.28 -27.19
N SER A 26 6.85 -67.09 -26.83
CA SER A 26 8.05 -67.93 -26.92
C SER A 26 8.98 -67.82 -25.68
N SER A 27 10.23 -68.29 -25.81
CA SER A 27 11.35 -68.14 -24.86
C SER A 27 12.41 -67.17 -25.38
N PHE A 28 12.85 -66.21 -24.55
CA PHE A 28 14.20 -65.65 -24.62
C PHE A 28 14.90 -65.79 -23.28
N LYS A 29 15.97 -66.59 -23.27
CA LYS A 29 16.77 -66.92 -22.08
C LYS A 29 17.86 -65.86 -21.89
N GLY A 30 17.46 -64.67 -21.45
CA GLY A 30 18.37 -63.58 -21.09
C GLY A 30 18.42 -63.38 -19.58
N ARG A 31 19.63 -63.33 -19.00
CA ARG A 31 19.84 -62.83 -17.63
C ARG A 31 19.26 -61.41 -17.55
N ASN A 32 18.47 -61.12 -16.51
CA ASN A 32 18.30 -59.76 -16.02
C ASN A 32 17.94 -59.77 -14.53
N ASP A 33 18.71 -59.06 -13.72
CA ASP A 33 18.52 -58.87 -12.28
C ASP A 33 17.34 -57.93 -11.93
N GLY A 34 16.37 -57.80 -12.83
CA GLY A 34 15.21 -56.89 -12.69
C GLY A 34 14.11 -57.37 -11.73
N SER A 35 14.40 -58.32 -10.83
CA SER A 35 13.37 -59.13 -10.16
C SER A 35 12.87 -58.56 -8.82
N LYS A 36 13.60 -57.62 -8.20
CA LYS A 36 13.22 -57.00 -6.92
C LYS A 36 12.93 -55.51 -7.04
N ASP A 37 13.84 -54.75 -7.64
CA ASP A 37 13.71 -53.29 -7.69
C ASP A 37 12.59 -52.83 -8.62
N GLU A 38 12.35 -53.52 -9.74
CA GLU A 38 11.20 -53.24 -10.61
C GLU A 38 9.87 -53.58 -9.91
N LEU A 39 9.84 -54.66 -9.11
CA LEU A 39 8.69 -55.01 -8.29
C LEU A 39 8.46 -53.99 -7.15
N LEU A 40 9.53 -53.38 -6.62
CA LEU A 40 9.43 -52.29 -5.65
C LEU A 40 8.98 -50.97 -6.30
N ARG A 41 9.47 -50.64 -7.51
CA ARG A 41 9.03 -49.46 -8.29
C ARG A 41 7.56 -49.56 -8.68
N THR A 42 7.12 -50.69 -9.21
CA THR A 42 5.69 -50.93 -9.54
C THR A 42 4.80 -50.90 -8.28
N ASN A 43 5.23 -51.46 -7.15
CA ASN A 43 4.49 -51.32 -5.88
C ASN A 43 4.48 -49.87 -5.35
N ARG A 44 5.54 -49.10 -5.57
CA ARG A 44 5.60 -47.68 -5.22
C ARG A 44 4.64 -46.86 -6.08
N LEU A 45 4.68 -47.01 -7.39
CA LEU A 45 3.74 -46.37 -8.32
C LEU A 45 2.28 -46.73 -7.98
N ALA A 46 1.98 -48.01 -7.72
CA ALA A 46 0.64 -48.44 -7.30
C ALA A 46 0.20 -47.86 -5.93
N ARG A 47 1.13 -47.48 -5.05
CA ARG A 47 0.82 -46.75 -3.79
C ARG A 47 0.57 -45.26 -4.07
N GLU A 48 1.39 -44.64 -4.91
CA GLU A 48 1.26 -43.24 -5.33
C GLU A 48 -0.05 -43.02 -6.10
N GLU A 49 -0.42 -43.91 -7.03
CA GLU A 49 -1.74 -43.93 -7.70
C GLU A 49 -2.91 -44.05 -6.72
N ARG A 50 -2.82 -44.98 -5.75
CA ARG A 50 -3.85 -45.13 -4.70
C ARG A 50 -3.96 -43.89 -3.83
N GLN A 51 -2.86 -43.19 -3.56
CA GLN A 51 -2.87 -41.90 -2.86
C GLN A 51 -3.49 -40.80 -3.73
N ALA A 52 -3.12 -40.69 -5.00
CA ALA A 52 -3.70 -39.74 -5.94
C ALA A 52 -5.22 -39.94 -6.10
N ILE A 53 -5.69 -41.19 -6.21
CA ILE A 53 -7.12 -41.53 -6.27
C ILE A 53 -7.82 -41.15 -4.95
N LYS A 54 -7.21 -41.40 -3.78
CA LYS A 54 -7.74 -40.95 -2.47
C LYS A 54 -7.84 -39.43 -2.37
N ILE A 55 -6.83 -38.69 -2.83
CA ILE A 55 -6.82 -37.23 -2.84
C ILE A 55 -7.92 -36.71 -3.78
N ARG A 56 -8.01 -37.24 -5.00
CA ARG A 56 -9.03 -36.86 -6.00
C ARG A 56 -10.44 -37.15 -5.51
N THR A 57 -10.68 -38.33 -4.93
CA THR A 57 -12.00 -38.68 -4.36
C THR A 57 -12.36 -37.79 -3.18
N ALA A 58 -11.44 -37.52 -2.26
CA ALA A 58 -11.67 -36.59 -1.16
C ALA A 58 -11.95 -35.15 -1.65
N ALA A 59 -11.27 -34.69 -2.70
CA ALA A 59 -11.53 -33.40 -3.34
C ALA A 59 -12.93 -33.36 -3.98
N ILE A 60 -13.32 -34.40 -4.73
CA ILE A 60 -14.68 -34.53 -5.30
C ILE A 60 -15.75 -34.50 -4.20
N THR A 61 -15.57 -35.24 -3.09
CA THR A 61 -16.52 -35.21 -1.97
C THR A 61 -16.59 -33.83 -1.31
N LYS A 62 -15.47 -33.11 -1.16
CA LYS A 62 -15.45 -31.73 -0.68
C LYS A 62 -16.23 -30.79 -1.62
N ILE A 63 -16.00 -30.88 -2.93
CA ILE A 63 -16.70 -30.08 -3.94
C ILE A 63 -18.21 -30.38 -3.91
N GLN A 64 -18.61 -31.65 -3.90
CA GLN A 64 -20.01 -32.06 -3.80
C GLN A 64 -20.68 -31.57 -2.51
N ALA A 65 -19.99 -31.62 -1.38
CA ALA A 65 -20.50 -31.12 -0.10
C ALA A 65 -20.68 -29.59 -0.12
N GLN A 66 -19.73 -28.84 -0.69
CA GLN A 66 -19.87 -27.39 -0.83
C GLN A 66 -20.99 -27.02 -1.82
N PHE A 67 -21.08 -27.69 -2.97
CA PHE A 67 -22.17 -27.48 -3.93
C PHE A 67 -23.56 -27.74 -3.30
N ARG A 68 -23.71 -28.85 -2.54
CA ARG A 68 -24.94 -29.14 -1.80
C ARG A 68 -25.27 -28.05 -0.78
N ARG A 69 -24.28 -27.55 -0.02
CA ARG A 69 -24.47 -26.44 0.94
C ARG A 69 -24.90 -25.14 0.25
N VAL A 70 -24.24 -24.76 -0.85
CA VAL A 70 -24.59 -23.56 -1.63
C VAL A 70 -26.00 -23.70 -2.19
N ARG A 71 -26.32 -24.81 -2.87
CA ARG A 71 -27.63 -25.05 -3.48
C ARG A 71 -28.76 -25.11 -2.45
N ALA A 72 -28.56 -25.79 -1.31
CA ALA A 72 -29.53 -25.79 -0.22
C ALA A 72 -29.75 -24.38 0.35
N SER A 73 -28.69 -23.56 0.50
CA SER A 73 -28.83 -22.17 0.95
C SER A 73 -29.56 -21.28 -0.06
N GLN A 74 -29.39 -21.51 -1.37
CA GLN A 74 -30.11 -20.79 -2.42
C GLN A 74 -31.61 -21.14 -2.39
N ILE A 75 -31.95 -22.42 -2.31
CA ILE A 75 -33.35 -22.89 -2.22
C ILE A 75 -34.04 -22.34 -0.97
N ALA A 76 -33.39 -22.43 0.19
CA ALA A 76 -33.93 -21.91 1.44
C ALA A 76 -34.16 -20.38 1.41
N ARG A 77 -33.23 -19.63 0.81
CA ARG A 77 -33.39 -18.18 0.62
C ARG A 77 -34.54 -17.83 -0.32
N ALA A 78 -34.66 -18.52 -1.45
CA ALA A 78 -35.75 -18.29 -2.40
C ALA A 78 -37.13 -18.57 -1.76
N ALA A 79 -37.25 -19.66 -0.99
CA ALA A 79 -38.47 -19.97 -0.25
C ALA A 79 -38.83 -18.89 0.79
N VAL A 80 -37.85 -18.39 1.56
CA VAL A 80 -38.08 -17.31 2.53
C VAL A 80 -38.41 -15.98 1.83
N MET A 81 -37.84 -15.72 0.65
CA MET A 81 -38.16 -14.52 -0.14
C MET A 81 -39.62 -14.54 -0.61
N HIS A 82 -40.10 -15.66 -1.14
CA HIS A 82 -41.49 -15.82 -1.58
C HIS A 82 -42.50 -15.76 -0.42
N ASP A 83 -42.17 -16.30 0.77
CA ASP A 83 -43.01 -16.16 1.97
C ASP A 83 -43.03 -14.71 2.48
N LEU A 84 -41.89 -14.00 2.38
CA LEU A 84 -41.79 -12.57 2.70
C LEU A 84 -42.60 -11.70 1.73
N GLU A 85 -42.55 -11.98 0.43
CA GLU A 85 -43.35 -11.31 -0.61
C GLU A 85 -44.85 -11.40 -0.31
N TYR A 86 -45.32 -12.62 -0.02
CA TYR A 86 -46.71 -12.87 0.33
C TYR A 86 -47.14 -12.14 1.61
N GLN A 87 -46.30 -12.14 2.64
CA GLN A 87 -46.58 -11.43 3.90
C GLN A 87 -46.61 -9.91 3.72
N LEU A 88 -45.70 -9.34 2.93
CA LEU A 88 -45.71 -7.90 2.64
C LEU A 88 -46.94 -7.49 1.83
N GLN A 89 -47.38 -8.31 0.86
CA GLN A 89 -48.64 -8.09 0.14
C GLN A 89 -49.85 -8.08 1.10
N GLN A 90 -49.93 -9.01 2.05
CA GLN A 90 -50.99 -9.02 3.07
C GLN A 90 -50.96 -7.78 3.96
N VAL A 91 -49.77 -7.32 4.38
CA VAL A 91 -49.62 -6.10 5.19
C VAL A 91 -50.06 -4.86 4.40
N MET A 92 -49.69 -4.74 3.12
CA MET A 92 -50.11 -3.63 2.26
C MET A 92 -51.62 -3.57 2.02
N LEU A 93 -52.32 -4.70 2.04
CA LEU A 93 -53.78 -4.77 1.90
C LEU A 93 -54.54 -4.42 3.19
N THR A 94 -53.86 -4.42 4.35
CA THR A 94 -54.51 -4.32 5.67
C THR A 94 -54.11 -3.08 6.46
N ILE A 95 -52.95 -2.47 6.18
CA ILE A 95 -52.41 -1.33 6.92
C ILE A 95 -51.95 -0.26 5.92
N ASP A 96 -52.45 0.97 6.10
CA ASP A 96 -51.89 2.13 5.41
C ASP A 96 -50.55 2.51 6.05
N ILE A 97 -49.47 2.03 5.43
CA ILE A 97 -48.07 2.26 5.81
C ILE A 97 -47.73 3.76 5.88
N GLN A 98 -48.46 4.64 5.16
CA GLN A 98 -48.22 6.08 5.23
C GLN A 98 -48.74 6.68 6.54
N HIS A 99 -49.74 6.08 7.18
CA HIS A 99 -50.44 6.64 8.35
C HIS A 99 -50.25 5.82 9.63
N GLN A 100 -49.92 4.53 9.54
CA GLN A 100 -49.78 3.65 10.70
C GLN A 100 -48.50 2.81 10.63
N ALA A 101 -47.65 2.95 11.66
CA ALA A 101 -46.43 2.17 11.81
C ALA A 101 -46.70 0.75 12.33
N LEU A 102 -45.94 -0.23 11.84
CA LEU A 102 -45.97 -1.62 12.33
C LEU A 102 -45.46 -1.75 13.77
N SER A 103 -45.87 -2.83 14.45
CA SER A 103 -45.28 -3.21 15.73
C SER A 103 -43.80 -3.60 15.58
N ILE A 104 -42.98 -3.27 16.58
CA ILE A 104 -41.53 -3.59 16.59
C ILE A 104 -41.27 -5.09 16.35
N GLN A 105 -42.12 -5.98 16.88
CA GLN A 105 -41.95 -7.43 16.75
C GLN A 105 -42.17 -7.92 15.30
N GLN A 106 -43.20 -7.42 14.62
CA GLN A 106 -43.45 -7.73 13.21
C GLN A 106 -42.33 -7.17 12.32
N LEU A 107 -41.88 -5.94 12.57
CA LEU A 107 -40.79 -5.32 11.83
C LEU A 107 -39.45 -6.06 12.05
N GLN A 108 -39.15 -6.52 13.28
CA GLN A 108 -38.01 -7.40 13.56
C GLN A 108 -38.05 -8.68 12.73
N LEU A 109 -39.21 -9.33 12.62
CA LEU A 109 -39.38 -10.58 11.88
C LEU A 109 -39.20 -10.37 10.37
N ILE A 110 -39.82 -9.33 9.80
CA ILE A 110 -39.69 -8.92 8.39
C ILE A 110 -38.22 -8.64 8.05
N LEU A 111 -37.54 -7.82 8.87
CA LEU A 111 -36.11 -7.51 8.67
C LEU A 111 -35.21 -8.74 8.77
N ARG A 112 -35.43 -9.66 9.72
CA ARG A 112 -34.66 -10.91 9.83
C ARG A 112 -34.83 -11.80 8.59
N ARG A 113 -36.06 -11.93 8.09
CA ARG A 113 -36.40 -12.71 6.88
C ARG A 113 -35.76 -12.10 5.63
N PHE A 114 -35.89 -10.78 5.45
CA PHE A 114 -35.28 -10.04 4.35
C PHE A 114 -33.75 -10.18 4.32
N LEU A 115 -33.08 -9.91 5.45
CA LEU A 115 -31.61 -9.99 5.55
C LEU A 115 -31.08 -11.43 5.42
N PHE A 116 -31.88 -12.44 5.75
CA PHE A 116 -31.54 -13.84 5.49
C PHE A 116 -31.68 -14.21 4.00
N ALA A 117 -32.79 -13.81 3.38
CA ALA A 117 -33.14 -14.10 1.99
C ALA A 117 -32.20 -13.39 0.99
N ARG A 118 -31.78 -12.15 1.29
CA ARG A 118 -30.84 -11.38 0.45
C ARG A 118 -29.56 -12.18 0.17
N SER A 119 -29.31 -12.46 -1.10
CA SER A 119 -28.10 -13.18 -1.50
C SER A 119 -26.87 -12.25 -1.47
N SER A 120 -25.74 -12.76 -0.95
CA SER A 120 -24.47 -12.04 -0.94
C SER A 120 -23.74 -12.30 -2.26
N LYS A 121 -23.99 -11.48 -3.29
CA LYS A 121 -23.47 -11.66 -4.68
C LYS A 121 -21.95 -11.97 -4.75
N LYS A 122 -21.14 -11.40 -3.85
CA LYS A 122 -19.67 -11.63 -3.71
C LYS A 122 -19.19 -13.09 -3.50
N ARG A 123 -20.05 -14.11 -3.39
CA ARG A 123 -19.62 -15.53 -3.26
C ARG A 123 -19.58 -16.32 -4.57
N MET A 124 -19.93 -15.74 -5.71
CA MET A 124 -20.18 -16.48 -6.95
C MET A 124 -19.39 -15.96 -8.17
N THR A 125 -18.22 -15.36 -7.92
CA THR A 125 -17.25 -14.93 -8.96
C THR A 125 -16.03 -15.87 -9.05
N MET A 126 -16.16 -17.10 -8.55
CA MET A 126 -15.18 -18.20 -8.72
C MET A 126 -15.75 -19.29 -9.64
N ALA A 127 -16.19 -18.87 -10.82
CA ALA A 127 -16.43 -19.71 -11.98
C ALA A 127 -16.43 -18.83 -13.23
N THR A 128 -15.42 -18.98 -14.07
CA THR A 128 -15.45 -18.54 -15.48
C THR A 128 -16.44 -19.42 -16.24
N GLU A 129 -17.72 -19.05 -16.23
CA GLU A 129 -18.67 -19.47 -17.26
C GLU A 129 -19.06 -18.26 -18.11
N PRO A 130 -19.04 -18.38 -19.45
CA PRO A 130 -19.48 -17.31 -20.34
C PRO A 130 -20.98 -17.09 -20.21
N LYS A 131 -21.44 -15.91 -20.64
CA LYS A 131 -22.82 -15.42 -20.59
C LYS A 131 -23.85 -16.41 -21.18
N LEU A 132 -24.32 -17.35 -20.36
CA LEU A 132 -25.55 -18.11 -20.56
C LEU A 132 -26.59 -17.53 -19.60
N THR A 133 -27.17 -16.41 -20.00
CA THR A 133 -28.29 -15.74 -19.32
C THR A 133 -29.46 -16.71 -19.19
N GLN A 134 -29.64 -17.30 -18.01
CA GLN A 134 -30.87 -18.00 -17.68
C GLN A 134 -31.95 -16.99 -17.26
N PRO A 135 -33.20 -17.10 -17.75
CA PRO A 135 -34.24 -16.08 -17.54
C PRO A 135 -34.48 -15.71 -16.06
N TRP A 136 -34.40 -16.70 -15.17
CA TRP A 136 -34.72 -16.60 -13.75
C TRP A 136 -33.80 -15.66 -12.94
N GLN A 137 -32.62 -15.33 -13.47
CA GLN A 137 -31.67 -14.43 -12.79
C GLN A 137 -31.98 -12.94 -12.98
N LEU A 138 -32.74 -12.57 -14.02
CA LEU A 138 -33.06 -11.16 -14.29
C LEU A 138 -34.29 -10.69 -13.49
N GLU A 139 -35.31 -11.54 -13.36
CA GLU A 139 -36.54 -11.25 -12.62
C GLU A 139 -36.31 -11.13 -11.10
N THR A 140 -35.36 -11.91 -10.57
CA THR A 140 -35.07 -11.93 -9.12
C THR A 140 -34.40 -10.65 -8.61
N ASP A 141 -33.65 -9.93 -9.46
CA ASP A 141 -33.05 -8.64 -9.09
C ASP A 141 -34.09 -7.50 -9.05
N GLN A 142 -35.04 -7.43 -10.00
CA GLN A 142 -36.09 -6.40 -9.99
C GLN A 142 -37.09 -6.59 -8.84
N THR A 143 -37.56 -7.82 -8.61
CA THR A 143 -38.47 -8.12 -7.49
C THR A 143 -37.77 -7.92 -6.15
N GLY A 144 -36.51 -8.36 -6.04
CA GLY A 144 -35.67 -8.11 -4.88
C GLY A 144 -35.47 -6.62 -4.57
N ARG A 145 -35.35 -5.76 -5.60
CA ARG A 145 -35.25 -4.31 -5.42
C ARG A 145 -36.54 -3.69 -4.90
N LYS A 146 -37.70 -4.02 -5.50
CA LYS A 146 -39.01 -3.54 -5.01
C LYS A 146 -39.24 -3.88 -3.54
N LEU A 147 -38.87 -5.09 -3.13
CA LEU A 147 -38.95 -5.53 -1.72
C LEU A 147 -38.00 -4.76 -0.81
N GLN A 148 -36.79 -4.45 -1.28
CA GLN A 148 -35.85 -3.59 -0.57
C GLN A 148 -36.45 -2.20 -0.33
N ASP A 149 -37.02 -1.58 -1.37
CA ASP A 149 -37.65 -0.27 -1.28
C ASP A 149 -38.81 -0.30 -0.26
N TYR A 150 -39.70 -1.30 -0.32
CA TYR A 150 -40.79 -1.46 0.66
C TYR A 150 -40.31 -1.65 2.10
N VAL A 151 -39.29 -2.48 2.34
CA VAL A 151 -38.72 -2.69 3.68
C VAL A 151 -38.09 -1.40 4.22
N VAL A 152 -37.48 -0.58 3.36
CA VAL A 152 -36.95 0.74 3.71
C VAL A 152 -38.07 1.72 4.07
N PHE A 153 -39.16 1.77 3.30
CA PHE A 153 -40.32 2.60 3.64
C PHE A 153 -40.99 2.19 4.96
N LEU A 154 -41.15 0.88 5.22
CA LEU A 154 -41.66 0.38 6.51
C LEU A 154 -40.78 0.80 7.69
N LEU A 155 -39.46 0.70 7.53
CA LEU A 155 -38.50 1.08 8.57
C LEU A 155 -38.48 2.60 8.80
N LEU A 156 -38.55 3.41 7.73
CA LEU A 156 -38.70 4.86 7.81
C LEU A 156 -39.99 5.29 8.50
N ALA A 157 -41.13 4.70 8.13
CA ALA A 157 -42.43 4.99 8.74
C ALA A 157 -42.39 4.68 10.26
N SER A 158 -41.79 3.56 10.65
CA SER A 158 -41.58 3.22 12.06
C SER A 158 -40.64 4.20 12.79
N CYS A 159 -39.52 4.62 12.19
CA CYS A 159 -38.59 5.55 12.83
C CYS A 159 -39.17 6.98 12.96
N LEU A 160 -39.87 7.47 11.94
CA LEU A 160 -40.30 8.87 11.81
C LEU A 160 -41.73 9.13 12.33
N LYS A 161 -42.64 8.16 12.23
CA LYS A 161 -44.05 8.28 12.65
C LYS A 161 -44.44 7.34 13.80
N GLY A 162 -43.58 6.40 14.18
CA GLY A 162 -43.84 5.48 15.28
C GLY A 162 -43.87 6.18 16.64
N SER A 163 -44.83 5.80 17.49
CA SER A 163 -44.92 6.26 18.87
C SER A 163 -44.20 5.28 19.82
N SER A 164 -43.56 5.83 20.85
CA SER A 164 -43.01 5.09 21.99
C SER A 164 -44.08 4.26 22.69
N ASP A 165 -45.24 4.88 22.91
CA ASP A 165 -46.28 4.38 23.82
C ASP A 165 -47.03 3.18 23.23
N MET A 166 -47.06 3.10 21.89
CA MET A 166 -47.67 2.02 21.13
C MET A 166 -46.65 0.93 20.72
N ALA A 167 -45.38 1.03 21.17
CA ALA A 167 -44.30 0.12 20.77
C ALA A 167 -44.17 -0.05 19.23
N THR A 168 -44.31 1.07 18.51
CA THR A 168 -44.22 1.13 17.03
C THR A 168 -42.98 1.86 16.53
N ASN A 169 -42.24 2.58 17.40
CA ASN A 169 -41.00 3.23 17.01
C ASN A 169 -39.79 2.29 17.08
N TRP A 170 -39.10 2.09 15.95
CA TRP A 170 -37.93 1.23 15.86
C TRP A 170 -36.75 1.68 16.73
N LEU A 171 -36.57 3.00 16.91
CA LEU A 171 -35.44 3.59 17.65
C LEU A 171 -35.59 3.40 19.17
N THR A 172 -36.81 3.16 19.65
CA THR A 172 -37.11 2.83 21.06
C THR A 172 -37.09 1.32 21.34
N ALA A 173 -36.82 0.48 20.33
CA ALA A 173 -36.66 -0.96 20.53
C ALA A 173 -35.43 -1.29 21.39
N LYS A 174 -35.43 -2.47 22.03
CA LYS A 174 -34.26 -2.95 22.79
C LYS A 174 -33.05 -3.10 21.85
N LYS A 175 -32.02 -2.30 22.09
CA LYS A 175 -30.77 -2.24 21.30
C LYS A 175 -29.83 -3.40 21.66
N ASP A 176 -30.25 -4.61 21.34
CA ASP A 176 -29.41 -5.81 21.49
C ASP A 176 -28.50 -6.04 20.26
N THR A 177 -27.66 -7.09 20.33
CA THR A 177 -26.75 -7.45 19.22
C THR A 177 -27.48 -7.80 17.92
N THR A 178 -28.76 -8.23 17.99
CA THR A 178 -29.57 -8.50 16.80
C THR A 178 -30.07 -7.20 16.17
N TRP A 179 -30.42 -6.21 16.98
CA TRP A 179 -30.75 -4.86 16.53
C TRP A 179 -29.54 -4.18 15.87
N VAL A 180 -28.35 -4.25 16.49
CA VAL A 180 -27.10 -3.73 15.92
C VAL A 180 -26.81 -4.38 14.56
N TYR A 181 -26.93 -5.71 14.45
CA TYR A 181 -26.76 -6.42 13.17
C TYR A 181 -27.78 -5.96 12.12
N GLN A 182 -29.06 -5.83 12.48
CA GLN A 182 -30.11 -5.38 11.55
C GLN A 182 -29.86 -3.96 11.04
N VAL A 183 -29.55 -3.02 11.95
CA VAL A 183 -29.30 -1.61 11.61
C VAL A 183 -28.02 -1.47 10.79
N SER A 184 -26.94 -2.17 11.13
CA SER A 184 -25.69 -2.16 10.36
C SER A 184 -25.90 -2.71 8.95
N GLN A 185 -26.66 -3.81 8.80
CA GLN A 185 -26.95 -4.40 7.49
C GLN A 185 -27.90 -3.53 6.64
N MET A 186 -28.93 -2.93 7.23
CA MET A 186 -29.81 -2.02 6.49
C MET A 186 -29.08 -0.73 6.09
N SER A 187 -28.18 -0.23 6.93
CA SER A 187 -27.36 0.95 6.63
C SER A 187 -26.30 0.65 5.55
N GLU A 188 -25.68 -0.53 5.56
CA GLU A 188 -24.83 -1.04 4.47
C GLU A 188 -25.60 -1.10 3.15
N ILE A 189 -26.84 -1.61 3.19
CA ILE A 189 -27.71 -1.71 2.01
C ILE A 189 -28.05 -0.31 1.48
N ALA A 190 -28.36 0.64 2.35
CA ALA A 190 -28.61 2.02 1.97
C ALA A 190 -27.38 2.70 1.37
N LEU A 191 -26.21 2.56 1.99
CA LEU A 191 -24.92 3.08 1.48
C LEU A 191 -24.62 2.54 0.07
N TYR A 192 -24.67 1.22 -0.12
CA TYR A 192 -24.43 0.61 -1.44
C TYR A 192 -25.44 1.10 -2.50
N THR A 193 -26.71 1.21 -2.11
CA THR A 193 -27.79 1.63 -3.01
C THR A 193 -27.64 3.09 -3.43
N LEU A 194 -27.37 3.99 -2.48
CA LEU A 194 -27.18 5.41 -2.76
C LEU A 194 -25.99 5.65 -3.69
N VAL A 195 -24.84 5.04 -3.42
CA VAL A 195 -23.65 5.24 -4.25
C VAL A 195 -23.87 4.65 -5.65
N HIS A 196 -24.39 3.43 -5.77
CA HIS A 196 -24.62 2.85 -7.09
C HIS A 196 -25.69 3.60 -7.91
N ASP A 197 -26.76 4.08 -7.28
CA ASP A 197 -27.88 4.72 -8.00
C ASP A 197 -27.69 6.24 -8.24
N GLU A 198 -27.01 6.97 -7.33
CA GLU A 198 -26.85 8.43 -7.41
C GLU A 198 -25.43 8.87 -7.83
N VAL A 199 -24.39 8.09 -7.52
CA VAL A 199 -22.98 8.45 -7.76
C VAL A 199 -22.40 7.72 -8.98
N GLU A 200 -22.67 6.42 -9.14
CA GLU A 200 -22.14 5.62 -10.27
C GLU A 200 -23.04 5.69 -11.53
N THR A 201 -24.35 5.93 -11.39
CA THR A 201 -25.28 6.10 -12.53
C THR A 201 -26.15 7.37 -12.37
N PRO A 202 -25.61 8.58 -12.62
CA PRO A 202 -26.37 9.82 -12.46
C PRO A 202 -27.54 9.89 -13.45
N ASN A 203 -28.73 9.52 -13.00
CA ASN A 203 -29.96 9.60 -13.79
C ASN A 203 -30.32 11.06 -14.05
N THR A 204 -30.47 11.43 -15.33
CA THR A 204 -30.76 12.79 -15.83
C THR A 204 -32.14 13.36 -15.44
N HIS A 205 -32.86 12.70 -14.52
CA HIS A 205 -34.23 13.01 -14.10
C HIS A 205 -34.36 13.12 -12.56
N ALA A 206 -33.41 13.81 -11.92
CA ALA A 206 -33.44 14.09 -10.48
C ALA A 206 -34.47 15.17 -10.09
N HIS A 207 -35.76 14.86 -10.17
CA HIS A 207 -36.82 15.70 -9.59
C HIS A 207 -36.87 15.56 -8.06
N VAL A 208 -36.07 16.36 -7.33
CA VAL A 208 -36.32 17.05 -6.03
C VAL A 208 -36.94 16.26 -4.85
N ALA A 209 -37.22 14.96 -4.97
CA ALA A 209 -37.73 14.12 -3.89
C ALA A 209 -36.56 13.66 -3.01
N VAL A 210 -36.72 13.75 -1.68
CA VAL A 210 -35.69 13.31 -0.74
C VAL A 210 -35.54 11.79 -0.84
N ASN A 211 -34.36 11.31 -1.23
CA ASN A 211 -34.13 9.87 -1.40
C ASN A 211 -34.39 9.12 -0.06
N PRO A 212 -35.28 8.11 -0.03
CA PRO A 212 -35.63 7.40 1.20
C PRO A 212 -34.43 6.69 1.82
N TYR A 213 -33.48 6.20 1.02
CA TYR A 213 -32.25 5.57 1.52
C TYR A 213 -31.37 6.58 2.27
N LEU A 214 -31.28 7.83 1.78
CA LEU A 214 -30.52 8.89 2.43
C LEU A 214 -31.19 9.31 3.75
N MET A 215 -32.53 9.41 3.76
CA MET A 215 -33.29 9.65 5.00
C MET A 215 -33.08 8.53 6.02
N LEU A 216 -33.10 7.27 5.58
CA LEU A 216 -32.94 6.12 6.47
C LEU A 216 -31.55 6.11 7.07
N LEU A 217 -30.53 6.32 6.23
CA LEU A 217 -29.13 6.34 6.64
C LEU A 217 -28.86 7.46 7.66
N ASP A 218 -29.32 8.68 7.42
CA ASP A 218 -29.19 9.78 8.39
C ASP A 218 -29.98 9.46 9.69
N THR A 219 -31.22 8.97 9.59
CA THR A 219 -32.03 8.64 10.78
C THR A 219 -31.38 7.57 11.66
N LEU A 220 -30.78 6.53 11.05
CA LEU A 220 -30.13 5.43 11.77
C LEU A 220 -28.74 5.78 12.31
N THR A 221 -28.05 6.78 11.77
CA THR A 221 -26.64 7.09 12.12
C THR A 221 -26.41 8.48 12.73
N ASN A 222 -27.46 9.31 12.85
CA ASN A 222 -27.37 10.63 13.45
C ASN A 222 -27.30 10.54 14.98
N ALA A 223 -26.21 11.02 15.58
CA ALA A 223 -26.00 11.05 17.03
C ALA A 223 -27.15 11.70 17.83
N SER A 224 -27.93 12.63 17.25
CA SER A 224 -29.06 13.25 17.95
C SER A 224 -30.21 12.28 18.29
N THR A 225 -30.30 11.12 17.63
CA THR A 225 -31.30 10.08 17.96
C THR A 225 -30.84 9.16 19.10
N TYR A 226 -29.57 9.25 19.52
CA TYR A 226 -28.93 8.42 20.56
C TYR A 226 -28.55 9.28 21.77
N LYS A 227 -29.50 9.45 22.70
CA LYS A 227 -29.39 10.43 23.79
C LYS A 227 -28.65 9.94 25.04
N THR A 228 -28.65 8.63 25.31
CA THR A 228 -27.98 8.04 26.49
C THR A 228 -26.56 7.59 26.16
N LEU A 229 -25.72 7.38 27.18
CA LEU A 229 -24.37 6.85 26.99
C LEU A 229 -24.37 5.43 26.41
N ASP A 230 -25.30 4.58 26.87
CA ASP A 230 -25.49 3.24 26.30
C ASP A 230 -25.94 3.29 24.83
N ASP A 231 -26.82 4.23 24.48
CA ASP A 231 -27.24 4.47 23.10
C ASP A 231 -26.07 4.92 22.21
N GLN A 232 -25.18 5.77 22.73
CA GLN A 232 -23.98 6.20 22.00
C GLN A 232 -23.02 5.03 21.77
N LYS A 233 -22.88 4.12 22.75
CA LYS A 233 -22.10 2.89 22.57
C LYS A 233 -22.67 1.99 21.48
N VAL A 234 -24.00 1.81 21.45
CA VAL A 234 -24.70 1.08 20.38
C VAL A 234 -24.45 1.73 19.00
N LEU A 235 -24.45 3.06 18.91
CA LEU A 235 -24.12 3.76 17.66
C LEU A 235 -22.65 3.52 17.25
N SER A 236 -21.71 3.50 18.20
CA SER A 236 -20.31 3.13 17.93
C SER A 236 -20.18 1.71 17.38
N ASP A 237 -20.91 0.73 17.95
CA ASP A 237 -20.93 -0.66 17.45
C ASP A 237 -21.46 -0.73 16.00
N VAL A 238 -22.52 0.03 15.68
CA VAL A 238 -23.05 0.14 14.30
C VAL A 238 -22.02 0.77 13.36
N CYS A 239 -21.39 1.88 13.75
CA CYS A 239 -20.35 2.56 12.98
C CYS A 239 -19.11 1.67 12.75
N TYR A 240 -18.71 0.86 13.73
CA TYR A 240 -17.63 -0.13 13.62
C TYR A 240 -17.98 -1.22 12.61
N HIS A 241 -19.20 -1.78 12.67
CA HIS A 241 -19.66 -2.78 11.71
C HIS A 241 -19.79 -2.24 10.28
N LEU A 242 -20.17 -0.97 10.11
CA LEU A 242 -20.17 -0.29 8.81
C LEU A 242 -18.76 -0.02 8.26
N GLY A 243 -17.76 0.16 9.11
CA GLY A 243 -16.37 0.32 8.70
C GLY A 243 -15.69 -0.99 8.27
N ILE A 244 -16.00 -2.11 8.94
CA ILE A 244 -15.34 -3.41 8.71
C ILE A 244 -16.13 -4.33 7.76
N SER A 245 -17.25 -3.88 7.19
CA SER A 245 -18.02 -4.74 6.28
C SER A 245 -17.23 -5.18 5.05
N ARG A 246 -17.20 -6.50 4.82
CA ARG A 246 -16.53 -7.13 3.65
C ARG A 246 -17.31 -6.98 2.34
N ARG A 247 -18.59 -6.61 2.44
CA ARG A 247 -19.51 -6.48 1.30
C ARG A 247 -19.41 -5.07 0.74
N TYR A 248 -19.85 -4.07 1.51
CA TYR A 248 -19.70 -2.65 1.21
C TYR A 248 -19.57 -1.86 2.52
N SER A 249 -18.44 -1.19 2.71
CA SER A 249 -18.14 -0.39 3.90
C SER A 249 -18.46 1.08 3.70
N VAL A 250 -18.52 1.87 4.78
CA VAL A 250 -18.58 3.34 4.66
C VAL A 250 -17.34 3.91 3.95
N PHE A 251 -16.20 3.23 4.03
CA PHE A 251 -14.98 3.63 3.33
C PHE A 251 -15.02 3.33 1.83
N ASP A 252 -15.74 2.29 1.38
CA ASP A 252 -16.05 2.09 -0.04
C ASP A 252 -16.90 3.27 -0.58
N ALA A 253 -17.87 3.74 0.20
CA ALA A 253 -18.68 4.91 -0.16
C ALA A 253 -17.86 6.20 -0.23
N VAL A 254 -16.94 6.42 0.72
CA VAL A 254 -16.00 7.55 0.69
C VAL A 254 -15.11 7.47 -0.56
N THR A 255 -14.54 6.31 -0.88
CA THR A 255 -13.74 6.12 -2.11
C THR A 255 -14.53 6.49 -3.37
N ALA A 256 -15.78 6.04 -3.50
CA ALA A 256 -16.61 6.35 -4.67
C ALA A 256 -16.94 7.86 -4.78
N CYS A 257 -17.23 8.54 -3.65
CA CYS A 257 -17.40 9.99 -3.65
C CYS A 257 -16.11 10.72 -4.05
N ILE A 258 -14.93 10.22 -3.67
CA ILE A 258 -13.63 10.80 -4.06
C ILE A 258 -13.38 10.63 -5.55
N THR A 259 -13.68 9.46 -6.14
CA THR A 259 -13.46 9.23 -7.58
C THR A 259 -14.35 10.13 -8.44
N VAL A 260 -15.64 10.27 -8.11
CA VAL A 260 -16.53 11.17 -8.86
C VAL A 260 -16.18 12.64 -8.62
N GLN A 261 -15.74 13.03 -7.41
CA GLN A 261 -15.25 14.40 -7.18
C GLN A 261 -14.00 14.74 -8.03
N ALA A 262 -13.14 13.77 -8.29
CA ALA A 262 -11.97 13.94 -9.16
C ALA A 262 -12.35 14.12 -10.64
N GLU A 263 -13.39 13.43 -11.11
CA GLU A 263 -13.92 13.53 -12.48
C GLU A 263 -14.71 14.84 -12.69
N GLU A 264 -15.67 15.13 -11.82
CA GLU A 264 -16.62 16.23 -12.02
C GLU A 264 -16.09 17.61 -11.59
N LYS A 265 -15.02 17.69 -10.78
CA LYS A 265 -14.41 18.92 -10.22
C LYS A 265 -15.34 19.86 -9.42
N HIS A 266 -16.63 19.55 -9.32
CA HIS A 266 -17.65 20.45 -8.79
C HIS A 266 -18.32 19.99 -7.49
N LEU A 267 -18.22 18.71 -7.12
CA LEU A 267 -18.78 18.20 -5.85
C LEU A 267 -18.08 18.85 -4.65
N ARG A 268 -18.82 19.71 -3.94
CA ARG A 268 -18.40 20.30 -2.66
C ARG A 268 -19.12 19.59 -1.52
N VAL A 269 -18.36 19.15 -0.52
CA VAL A 269 -18.84 18.54 0.74
C VAL A 269 -19.91 19.41 1.43
N GLU A 270 -19.84 20.73 1.27
CA GLU A 270 -20.77 21.70 1.85
C GLU A 270 -22.15 21.75 1.16
N VAL A 271 -22.26 21.25 -0.08
CA VAL A 271 -23.46 21.38 -0.91
C VAL A 271 -24.24 20.06 -1.00
N ASP A 272 -23.54 18.94 -1.13
CA ASP A 272 -24.19 17.63 -1.29
C ASP A 272 -24.51 16.97 0.06
N LYS A 273 -25.82 16.78 0.32
CA LYS A 273 -26.33 16.12 1.52
C LYS A 273 -25.94 14.64 1.62
N LEU A 274 -25.79 13.93 0.50
CA LEU A 274 -25.31 12.54 0.48
C LEU A 274 -23.88 12.48 1.01
N VAL A 275 -22.99 13.29 0.42
CA VAL A 275 -21.58 13.38 0.82
C VAL A 275 -21.45 13.80 2.30
N GLN A 276 -22.28 14.72 2.80
CA GLN A 276 -22.29 15.09 4.22
C GLN A 276 -22.66 13.93 5.15
N VAL A 277 -23.66 13.13 4.80
CA VAL A 277 -24.07 11.97 5.61
C VAL A 277 -22.98 10.91 5.59
N ILE A 278 -22.42 10.57 4.41
CA ILE A 278 -21.30 9.62 4.29
C ILE A 278 -20.09 10.09 5.09
N ALA A 279 -19.68 11.35 4.94
CA ALA A 279 -18.55 11.95 5.66
C ALA A 279 -18.74 11.92 7.18
N ARG A 280 -19.95 12.23 7.65
CA ARG A 280 -20.33 12.21 9.08
C ARG A 280 -20.27 10.80 9.67
N ILE A 281 -20.70 9.79 8.92
CA ILE A 281 -20.59 8.38 9.35
C ILE A 281 -19.13 7.96 9.37
N ALA A 282 -18.37 8.23 8.31
CA ALA A 282 -16.95 7.90 8.23
C ALA A 282 -16.13 8.54 9.37
N ALA A 283 -16.38 9.82 9.67
CA ALA A 283 -15.72 10.52 10.78
C ALA A 283 -16.05 9.90 12.14
N ARG A 284 -17.30 9.47 12.36
CA ARG A 284 -17.72 8.79 13.60
C ARG A 284 -17.13 7.38 13.71
N THR A 285 -17.10 6.63 12.61
CA THR A 285 -16.39 5.35 12.51
C THR A 285 -14.92 5.52 12.87
N LEU A 286 -14.25 6.58 12.40
CA LEU A 286 -12.86 6.87 12.79
C LEU A 286 -12.72 7.34 14.25
N GLN A 287 -13.71 8.04 14.82
CA GLN A 287 -13.73 8.39 16.26
C GLN A 287 -13.72 7.16 17.16
N VAL A 288 -14.34 6.04 16.75
CA VAL A 288 -14.27 4.78 17.50
C VAL A 288 -12.81 4.30 17.57
N ALA A 289 -12.12 4.16 16.43
CA ALA A 289 -10.71 3.73 16.43
C ALA A 289 -9.73 4.73 17.08
N ALA A 290 -10.06 6.02 17.11
CA ALA A 290 -9.23 7.06 17.70
C ALA A 290 -9.34 7.13 19.24
N ARG A 291 -10.47 6.73 19.83
CA ARG A 291 -10.72 6.86 21.28
C ARG A 291 -10.28 5.67 22.13
N GLU A 292 -10.18 4.48 21.54
CA GLU A 292 -9.87 3.25 22.27
C GLU A 292 -8.38 2.89 22.17
N GLU A 293 -7.50 3.72 22.74
CA GLU A 293 -6.03 3.49 22.74
C GLU A 293 -5.58 2.30 23.62
N GLU A 294 -6.43 1.79 24.52
CA GLU A 294 -6.06 0.77 25.52
C GLU A 294 -6.78 -0.59 25.36
N ALA A 295 -7.70 -0.76 24.39
CA ALA A 295 -8.65 -1.88 24.35
C ALA A 295 -8.47 -2.89 23.19
N GLN A 296 -7.45 -3.76 23.30
CA GLN A 296 -7.48 -5.13 22.73
C GLN A 296 -7.86 -5.30 21.23
N GLY A 297 -7.03 -4.79 20.32
CA GLY A 297 -6.78 -5.39 18.99
C GLY A 297 -7.91 -5.42 17.95
N ARG A 298 -9.14 -5.00 18.28
CA ARG A 298 -10.26 -4.91 17.31
C ARG A 298 -10.07 -3.76 16.32
N ASP A 299 -9.54 -2.63 16.79
CA ASP A 299 -9.51 -1.37 16.04
C ASP A 299 -8.40 -1.29 15.00
N ALA A 300 -7.38 -2.14 15.13
CA ALA A 300 -6.37 -2.34 14.08
C ALA A 300 -7.03 -2.73 12.74
N GLY A 301 -8.11 -3.53 12.79
CA GLY A 301 -8.88 -3.89 11.61
C GLY A 301 -9.62 -2.71 10.97
N LEU A 302 -10.05 -1.72 11.77
CA LEU A 302 -10.76 -0.55 11.26
C LEU A 302 -9.81 0.44 10.57
N LEU A 303 -8.67 0.73 11.21
CA LEU A 303 -7.64 1.58 10.62
C LEU A 303 -6.97 0.93 9.41
N SER A 304 -6.78 -0.40 9.41
CA SER A 304 -6.36 -1.15 8.22
C SER A 304 -7.35 -1.01 7.06
N GLN A 305 -8.66 -1.21 7.28
CA GLN A 305 -9.65 -1.03 6.21
C GLN A 305 -9.67 0.40 5.68
N PHE A 306 -9.61 1.40 6.58
CA PHE A 306 -9.53 2.81 6.19
C PHE A 306 -8.28 3.09 5.34
N ALA A 307 -7.11 2.67 5.82
CA ALA A 307 -5.84 2.86 5.12
C ALA A 307 -5.86 2.18 3.76
N LYS A 308 -6.33 0.92 3.69
CA LYS A 308 -6.42 0.16 2.45
C LYS A 308 -7.37 0.79 1.42
N LYS A 309 -8.49 1.35 1.86
CA LYS A 309 -9.42 2.03 0.94
C LYS A 309 -8.83 3.35 0.46
N LEU A 310 -8.32 4.16 1.38
CA LEU A 310 -7.95 5.53 1.09
C LEU A 310 -6.58 5.65 0.42
N LEU A 311 -5.56 4.91 0.89
CA LEU A 311 -4.22 4.95 0.29
C LEU A 311 -4.17 4.30 -1.10
N LEU A 312 -5.11 3.40 -1.43
CA LEU A 312 -5.25 2.80 -2.76
C LEU A 312 -6.25 3.54 -3.68
N THR A 313 -6.85 4.64 -3.22
CA THR A 313 -7.71 5.50 -4.06
C THR A 313 -6.89 6.70 -4.59
N PRO A 314 -6.82 6.95 -5.91
CA PRO A 314 -6.04 8.06 -6.47
C PRO A 314 -6.41 9.43 -5.87
N SER A 315 -5.41 10.25 -5.54
CA SER A 315 -5.58 11.63 -5.04
C SER A 315 -6.47 11.77 -3.78
N ALA A 316 -6.73 10.67 -3.07
CA ALA A 316 -7.65 10.66 -1.95
C ALA A 316 -7.17 11.49 -0.74
N VAL A 317 -5.86 11.61 -0.56
CA VAL A 317 -5.25 12.37 0.55
C VAL A 317 -5.46 13.88 0.37
N THR A 318 -5.35 14.38 -0.84
CA THR A 318 -5.57 15.79 -1.20
C THR A 318 -7.04 16.16 -1.34
N CYS A 319 -7.94 15.17 -1.38
CA CYS A 319 -9.38 15.41 -1.49
C CYS A 319 -9.95 16.20 -0.28
N PRO A 320 -10.73 17.28 -0.51
CA PRO A 320 -11.37 18.04 0.56
C PRO A 320 -12.24 17.18 1.50
N LEU A 321 -12.90 16.14 0.96
CA LEU A 321 -13.69 15.17 1.72
C LEU A 321 -12.85 14.46 2.79
N THR A 322 -11.64 14.01 2.44
CA THR A 322 -10.70 13.39 3.38
C THR A 322 -10.25 14.37 4.48
N SER A 323 -9.94 15.61 4.11
CA SER A 323 -9.57 16.64 5.10
C SER A 323 -10.73 16.95 6.05
N TYR A 324 -11.96 17.01 5.54
CA TYR A 324 -13.16 17.20 6.37
C TYR A 324 -13.42 16.02 7.31
N ILE A 325 -13.36 14.78 6.80
CA ILE A 325 -13.53 13.55 7.59
C ILE A 325 -12.50 13.49 8.73
N THR A 326 -11.22 13.71 8.43
CA THR A 326 -10.14 13.65 9.43
C THR A 326 -10.24 14.75 10.48
N LYS A 327 -10.53 16.00 10.09
CA LYS A 327 -10.77 17.12 11.02
C LYS A 327 -11.97 16.88 11.93
N THR A 328 -13.05 16.33 11.38
CA THR A 328 -14.27 15.99 12.13
C THR A 328 -14.00 14.83 13.10
N ALA A 329 -13.28 13.79 12.63
CA ALA A 329 -12.93 12.64 13.45
C ALA A 329 -12.09 13.04 14.67
N LEU A 330 -11.08 13.91 14.45
CA LEU A 330 -10.15 14.38 15.48
C LEU A 330 -10.69 15.57 16.31
N SER A 331 -11.92 16.06 16.05
CA SER A 331 -12.56 17.17 16.79
C SER A 331 -11.67 18.43 16.90
N ILE A 332 -11.09 18.83 15.77
CA ILE A 332 -9.96 19.78 15.72
C ILE A 332 -10.34 21.24 16.05
N GLU A 333 -11.63 21.59 16.00
CA GLU A 333 -12.16 22.97 16.00
C GLU A 333 -11.73 23.87 17.16
N SER A 334 -11.30 23.31 18.30
CA SER A 334 -10.86 24.06 19.50
C SER A 334 -9.34 24.16 19.70
N HIS A 335 -8.52 23.62 18.78
CA HIS A 335 -7.08 23.44 19.01
C HIS A 335 -6.22 24.53 18.34
N SER A 336 -5.07 24.84 18.94
CA SER A 336 -4.04 25.67 18.31
C SER A 336 -3.47 24.99 17.06
N ARG A 337 -3.08 25.78 16.04
CA ARG A 337 -2.54 25.29 14.76
C ARG A 337 -1.46 24.22 14.89
N ASP A 338 -0.54 24.37 15.85
CA ASP A 338 0.58 23.43 16.03
C ASP A 338 0.17 22.15 16.79
N ALA A 339 -0.93 22.20 17.55
CA ALA A 339 -1.56 21.00 18.10
C ALA A 339 -2.35 20.25 17.02
N THR A 340 -3.06 20.98 16.15
CA THR A 340 -3.74 20.44 14.97
C THR A 340 -2.79 19.66 14.06
N VAL A 341 -1.65 20.26 13.68
CA VAL A 341 -0.67 19.62 12.78
C VAL A 341 -0.14 18.31 13.38
N ARG A 342 0.28 18.34 14.66
CA ARG A 342 0.75 17.13 15.37
C ARG A 342 -0.33 16.05 15.47
N MET A 343 -1.55 16.41 15.83
CA MET A 343 -2.67 15.46 15.94
C MET A 343 -2.99 14.78 14.61
N VAL A 344 -2.97 15.54 13.51
CA VAL A 344 -3.15 15.00 12.14
C VAL A 344 -1.96 14.12 11.73
N GLY A 345 -0.72 14.54 12.01
CA GLY A 345 0.51 13.78 11.75
C GLY A 345 0.52 12.43 12.48
N HIS A 346 0.26 12.41 13.79
CA HIS A 346 0.15 11.19 14.59
C HIS A 346 -0.98 10.27 14.11
N PHE A 347 -2.15 10.81 13.78
CA PHE A 347 -3.26 10.01 13.23
C PHE A 347 -2.85 9.30 11.93
N TRP A 348 -2.29 10.04 10.97
CA TRP A 348 -1.86 9.46 9.70
C TRP A 348 -0.68 8.51 9.85
N ALA A 349 0.27 8.79 10.76
CA ALA A 349 1.33 7.85 11.11
C ALA A 349 0.77 6.50 11.59
N ARG A 350 -0.26 6.52 12.44
CA ARG A 350 -0.96 5.30 12.91
C ARG A 350 -1.70 4.58 11.77
N VAL A 351 -2.39 5.32 10.90
CA VAL A 351 -3.06 4.76 9.69
C VAL A 351 -2.05 4.05 8.78
N VAL A 352 -0.92 4.68 8.48
CA VAL A 352 0.12 4.10 7.62
C VAL A 352 0.82 2.92 8.30
N ARG A 353 1.11 2.97 9.61
CA ARG A 353 1.66 1.83 10.37
C ARG A 353 0.75 0.60 10.28
N HIS A 354 -0.57 0.76 10.43
CA HIS A 354 -1.51 -0.36 10.29
C HIS A 354 -1.57 -0.92 8.85
N PHE A 355 -1.39 -0.09 7.83
CA PHE A 355 -1.27 -0.55 6.44
C PHE A 355 -0.02 -1.42 6.21
N CYS A 356 1.12 -1.07 6.83
CA CYS A 356 2.36 -1.84 6.72
C CYS A 356 2.36 -3.16 7.51
N ILE A 357 1.62 -3.23 8.62
CA ILE A 357 1.56 -4.44 9.48
C ILE A 357 0.74 -5.56 8.82
N ASP A 358 -0.29 -5.21 8.03
CA ASP A 358 -1.04 -6.22 7.28
C ASP A 358 -0.19 -6.78 6.11
N SER A 359 -0.10 -8.11 6.02
CA SER A 359 0.71 -8.84 5.04
C SER A 359 0.23 -8.71 3.58
N THR A 360 -0.60 -7.70 3.28
CA THR A 360 -1.12 -7.39 1.95
C THR A 360 -0.19 -6.53 1.09
N VAL A 361 0.78 -5.84 1.69
CA VAL A 361 1.73 -4.94 1.01
C VAL A 361 2.43 -5.64 -0.18
N ALA A 362 2.95 -6.84 0.04
CA ALA A 362 3.63 -7.63 -1.00
C ALA A 362 2.69 -8.11 -2.13
N ALA A 363 1.37 -8.18 -1.87
CA ALA A 363 0.37 -8.67 -2.81
C ALA A 363 -0.29 -7.57 -3.66
N LEU A 364 0.12 -6.30 -3.49
CA LEU A 364 -0.40 -5.17 -4.26
C LEU A 364 0.07 -5.22 -5.71
N SER A 365 -0.85 -4.91 -6.63
CA SER A 365 -0.56 -4.73 -8.05
C SER A 365 0.36 -3.52 -8.29
N TRP A 366 0.99 -3.45 -9.47
CA TRP A 366 1.81 -2.30 -9.86
C TRP A 366 1.05 -0.96 -9.74
N SER A 367 -0.21 -0.89 -10.19
CA SER A 367 -1.02 0.32 -10.11
C SER A 367 -1.43 0.67 -8.68
N GLU A 368 -1.75 -0.32 -7.84
CA GLU A 368 -2.00 -0.13 -6.41
C GLU A 368 -0.76 0.43 -5.69
N ARG A 369 0.45 -0.04 -6.03
CA ARG A 369 1.72 0.49 -5.51
C ARG A 369 1.96 1.93 -5.96
N ALA A 370 1.75 2.24 -7.24
CA ALA A 370 1.88 3.60 -7.78
C ALA A 370 0.99 4.60 -7.04
N ILE A 371 -0.29 4.26 -6.85
CA ILE A 371 -1.27 5.09 -6.13
C ILE A 371 -0.87 5.25 -4.65
N CYS A 372 -0.47 4.15 -3.99
CA CYS A 372 -0.09 4.17 -2.58
C CYS A 372 1.11 5.09 -2.31
N VAL A 373 2.18 4.96 -3.10
CA VAL A 373 3.35 5.83 -3.01
C VAL A 373 2.97 7.29 -3.25
N GLY A 374 2.22 7.59 -4.32
CA GLY A 374 1.78 8.96 -4.62
C GLY A 374 1.00 9.60 -3.48
N ASN A 375 0.03 8.88 -2.90
CA ASN A 375 -0.73 9.33 -1.75
C ASN A 375 0.13 9.52 -0.48
N VAL A 376 1.11 8.64 -0.23
CA VAL A 376 2.01 8.74 0.92
C VAL A 376 2.99 9.92 0.79
N LEU A 377 3.44 10.25 -0.42
CA LEU A 377 4.18 11.49 -0.68
C LEU A 377 3.30 12.72 -0.37
N GLU A 378 2.03 12.72 -0.77
CA GLU A 378 1.10 13.81 -0.44
C GLU A 378 0.77 13.93 1.05
N LEU A 379 0.80 12.83 1.81
CA LEU A 379 0.59 12.87 3.27
C LEU A 379 1.66 13.69 3.99
N ALA A 380 2.92 13.66 3.53
CA ALA A 380 3.98 14.50 4.08
C ALA A 380 3.63 15.99 3.99
N PHE A 381 3.15 16.43 2.81
CA PHE A 381 2.71 17.80 2.59
C PHE A 381 1.45 18.14 3.39
N HIS A 382 0.46 17.25 3.41
CA HIS A 382 -0.79 17.45 4.15
C HIS A 382 -0.53 17.62 5.67
N CYS A 383 0.39 16.83 6.21
CA CYS A 383 0.78 16.86 7.61
C CYS A 383 1.93 17.85 7.90
N SER A 384 2.32 18.69 6.93
CA SER A 384 3.40 19.69 7.07
C SER A 384 4.72 19.13 7.60
N PHE A 385 5.10 17.91 7.19
CA PHE A 385 6.31 17.19 7.62
C PHE A 385 6.42 16.97 9.13
N ASP A 386 5.30 16.73 9.81
CA ASP A 386 5.28 16.29 11.21
C ASP A 386 6.15 15.03 11.42
N GLY A 387 6.88 14.99 12.54
CA GLY A 387 7.86 13.93 12.82
C GLY A 387 7.26 12.53 12.82
N ALA A 388 6.05 12.35 13.36
CA ALA A 388 5.44 11.02 13.50
C ALA A 388 5.12 10.38 12.14
N ILE A 389 4.70 11.18 11.15
CA ILE A 389 4.44 10.67 9.80
C ILE A 389 5.74 10.48 9.01
N VAL A 390 6.71 11.39 9.16
CA VAL A 390 8.01 11.32 8.48
C VAL A 390 8.82 10.10 8.92
N GLU A 391 8.71 9.64 10.18
CA GLU A 391 9.27 8.36 10.64
C GLU A 391 8.76 7.13 9.88
N VAL A 392 7.52 7.16 9.39
CA VAL A 392 6.82 5.98 8.83
C VAL A 392 6.87 5.93 7.31
N ILE A 393 6.89 7.09 6.64
CA ILE A 393 6.96 7.18 5.17
C ILE A 393 8.11 6.33 4.57
N PRO A 394 9.36 6.33 5.10
CA PRO A 394 10.45 5.54 4.55
C PRO A 394 10.18 4.03 4.53
N LEU A 395 9.38 3.52 5.48
CA LEU A 395 8.98 2.11 5.48
C LEU A 395 8.16 1.79 4.23
N VAL A 396 7.09 2.54 3.96
CA VAL A 396 6.23 2.34 2.77
C VAL A 396 7.03 2.48 1.49
N LEU A 397 7.83 3.53 1.37
CA LEU A 397 8.62 3.78 0.15
C LEU A 397 9.62 2.64 -0.10
N SER A 398 10.27 2.12 0.96
CA SER A 398 11.23 1.01 0.82
C SER A 398 10.61 -0.33 0.45
N GLU A 399 9.33 -0.56 0.76
CA GLU A 399 8.63 -1.84 0.49
C GLU A 399 7.82 -1.82 -0.83
N LEU A 400 7.39 -0.63 -1.29
CA LEU A 400 6.50 -0.49 -2.46
C LEU A 400 7.19 -0.01 -3.74
N MET A 401 8.28 0.74 -3.65
CA MET A 401 8.93 1.32 -4.81
C MET A 401 9.74 0.27 -5.57
N THR A 402 9.50 0.16 -6.88
CA THR A 402 10.24 -0.71 -7.81
C THR A 402 10.94 0.11 -8.87
N LEU A 403 11.94 -0.48 -9.55
CA LEU A 403 12.62 0.14 -10.69
C LEU A 403 11.63 0.56 -11.79
N SER A 404 10.68 -0.32 -12.14
CA SER A 404 9.64 -0.05 -13.15
C SER A 404 8.77 1.17 -12.80
N LEU A 405 8.41 1.36 -11.52
CA LEU A 405 7.67 2.54 -11.06
C LEU A 405 8.49 3.82 -11.18
N VAL A 406 9.78 3.79 -10.83
CA VAL A 406 10.66 4.97 -10.92
C VAL A 406 10.88 5.37 -12.39
N GLN A 407 11.13 4.40 -13.28
CA GLN A 407 11.31 4.65 -14.71
C GLN A 407 10.06 5.29 -15.34
N TRP A 408 8.87 4.78 -15.02
CA TRP A 408 7.58 5.34 -15.45
C TRP A 408 7.30 6.75 -14.87
N ALA A 409 7.63 6.98 -13.60
CA ALA A 409 7.29 8.23 -12.92
C ALA A 409 8.06 9.45 -13.47
N PHE A 410 9.26 9.22 -13.99
CA PHE A 410 10.19 10.25 -14.44
C PHE A 410 10.51 10.18 -15.93
N ASP A 411 9.70 9.44 -16.71
CA ASP A 411 9.84 9.24 -18.15
C ASP A 411 11.28 8.88 -18.57
N VAL A 412 11.90 7.95 -17.83
CA VAL A 412 13.29 7.49 -18.05
C VAL A 412 13.37 6.62 -19.29
N LYS A 413 13.30 7.28 -20.46
CA LYS A 413 13.66 6.66 -21.73
C LYS A 413 15.07 6.12 -21.60
N HIS A 414 15.24 4.84 -21.91
CA HIS A 414 16.55 4.25 -22.13
C HIS A 414 17.03 4.82 -23.46
N SER A 415 17.61 6.02 -23.38
CA SER A 415 18.11 6.71 -24.56
C SER A 415 19.14 5.83 -25.22
N GLU A 416 19.08 5.68 -26.55
CA GLU A 416 20.07 4.96 -27.35
C GLU A 416 21.51 5.52 -27.16
N GLN A 417 21.68 6.64 -26.44
CA GLN A 417 22.92 7.14 -25.86
C GLN A 417 23.57 6.27 -24.76
N ASP A 418 22.96 5.14 -24.33
CA ASP A 418 23.72 4.07 -23.66
C ASP A 418 24.56 3.24 -24.67
N SER A 419 24.40 3.45 -25.99
CA SER A 419 25.51 3.21 -26.92
C SER A 419 26.54 4.32 -26.75
N VAL A 420 27.70 3.95 -26.21
CA VAL A 420 28.89 4.81 -26.13
C VAL A 420 29.17 5.40 -27.51
N ILE A 421 29.51 6.69 -27.52
CA ILE A 421 29.82 7.48 -28.71
C ILE A 421 30.89 6.75 -29.55
N ASN A 422 30.46 6.15 -30.66
CA ASN A 422 31.34 5.43 -31.59
C ASN A 422 32.02 6.37 -32.61
N ASN A 423 32.09 7.68 -32.30
CA ASN A 423 32.59 8.76 -33.15
C ASN A 423 33.62 9.62 -32.39
N GLU A 424 34.71 9.01 -31.94
CA GLU A 424 35.97 9.73 -31.76
C GLU A 424 37.05 8.97 -32.56
N ASP A 425 37.60 9.63 -33.58
CA ASP A 425 38.70 9.10 -34.40
C ASP A 425 39.98 8.99 -33.55
N TYR A 426 40.21 7.84 -32.93
CA TYR A 426 41.47 7.48 -32.29
C TYR A 426 42.07 6.23 -32.94
N ASP A 427 42.83 6.45 -34.02
CA ASP A 427 43.92 5.55 -34.41
C ASP A 427 45.00 5.61 -33.31
N MET A 428 44.99 4.68 -32.35
CA MET A 428 46.19 4.08 -31.72
C MET A 428 45.80 2.93 -30.77
N ASP A 429 46.33 1.75 -31.08
CA ASP A 429 46.59 0.57 -30.23
C ASP A 429 45.46 -0.10 -29.39
N ASP A 430 45.48 -1.43 -29.49
CA ASP A 430 44.57 -2.43 -28.94
C ASP A 430 44.58 -2.53 -27.39
N ASP A 431 43.61 -3.26 -26.82
CA ASP A 431 43.38 -3.54 -25.38
C ASP A 431 42.77 -2.41 -24.51
N GLY A 432 41.45 -2.21 -24.66
CA GLY A 432 40.66 -1.28 -23.84
C GLY A 432 39.15 -1.58 -23.76
N ASN A 433 38.74 -2.85 -23.73
CA ASN A 433 37.32 -3.25 -23.67
C ASN A 433 36.62 -2.76 -22.39
N VAL A 434 36.00 -1.58 -22.43
CA VAL A 434 35.01 -1.15 -21.43
C VAL A 434 33.78 -2.06 -21.56
N PRO A 435 33.33 -2.77 -20.52
CA PRO A 435 32.24 -3.74 -20.68
C PRO A 435 30.90 -3.06 -20.93
N SER A 436 30.49 -2.99 -22.20
CA SER A 436 29.11 -2.73 -22.63
C SER A 436 28.22 -3.95 -22.30
N VAL A 437 27.98 -4.18 -20.99
CA VAL A 437 27.30 -5.36 -20.46
C VAL A 437 26.29 -4.92 -19.38
N LEU A 438 25.12 -5.60 -19.33
CA LEU A 438 23.94 -5.39 -18.46
C LEU A 438 23.05 -4.20 -18.86
N LEU A 439 21.91 -4.40 -19.56
CA LEU A 439 20.71 -5.02 -18.95
C LEU A 439 19.64 -5.59 -19.93
N SER A 440 19.91 -5.64 -21.25
CA SER A 440 18.95 -5.84 -22.36
C SER A 440 17.93 -7.01 -22.33
N VAL A 441 17.95 -7.88 -21.32
CA VAL A 441 17.01 -8.99 -21.14
C VAL A 441 15.92 -8.69 -20.10
N GLN A 442 16.12 -7.71 -19.21
CA GLN A 442 15.08 -7.31 -18.23
C GLN A 442 14.09 -6.27 -18.79
N ASP A 443 14.52 -5.47 -19.77
CA ASP A 443 13.79 -4.28 -20.24
C ASP A 443 12.40 -4.62 -20.81
N PHE A 444 12.28 -5.66 -21.64
CA PHE A 444 10.99 -6.10 -22.21
C PHE A 444 9.95 -6.52 -21.15
N ALA A 445 10.39 -7.12 -20.04
CA ALA A 445 9.49 -7.52 -18.95
C ALA A 445 9.04 -6.31 -18.11
N LEU A 446 9.90 -5.32 -17.96
CA LEU A 446 9.60 -4.05 -17.30
C LEU A 446 8.60 -3.23 -18.14
N GLU A 447 8.79 -3.14 -19.45
CA GLU A 447 7.85 -2.45 -20.35
C GLU A 447 6.44 -3.07 -20.33
N GLU A 448 6.33 -4.41 -20.38
CA GLU A 448 5.02 -5.08 -20.31
C GLU A 448 4.35 -4.93 -18.93
N GLU A 449 5.12 -4.85 -17.84
CA GLU A 449 4.60 -4.53 -16.50
C GLU A 449 4.10 -3.08 -16.43
N VAL A 450 4.89 -2.11 -16.89
CA VAL A 450 4.54 -0.69 -16.91
C VAL A 450 3.31 -0.44 -17.78
N GLN A 451 3.22 -1.01 -18.98
CA GLN A 451 2.08 -0.83 -19.87
C GLN A 451 0.76 -1.32 -19.24
N ARG A 452 0.76 -2.54 -18.68
CA ARG A 452 -0.41 -3.07 -17.94
C ARG A 452 -0.70 -2.27 -16.67
N GLY A 453 0.33 -1.74 -16.04
CA GLY A 453 0.23 -0.85 -14.88
C GLY A 453 -0.46 0.47 -15.21
N VAL A 454 -0.07 1.11 -16.31
CA VAL A 454 -0.67 2.36 -16.84
C VAL A 454 -2.13 2.15 -17.26
N GLU A 455 -2.42 1.06 -17.97
CA GLU A 455 -3.80 0.66 -18.29
C GLU A 455 -4.64 0.49 -17.00
N GLY A 456 -4.03 -0.03 -15.94
CA GLY A 456 -4.64 -0.14 -14.60
C GLY A 456 -4.77 1.17 -13.82
N LEU A 457 -4.12 2.26 -14.23
CA LEU A 457 -4.29 3.61 -13.66
C LEU A 457 -5.37 4.41 -14.41
N GLY A 458 -5.51 4.20 -15.73
CA GLY A 458 -6.50 4.88 -16.56
C GLY A 458 -6.44 6.40 -16.43
N VAL A 459 -7.60 7.04 -16.20
CA VAL A 459 -7.73 8.51 -16.09
C VAL A 459 -6.85 9.10 -14.97
N ALA A 460 -6.52 8.31 -13.94
CA ALA A 460 -5.73 8.78 -12.81
C ALA A 460 -4.21 8.87 -13.09
N GLU A 461 -3.70 8.32 -14.19
CA GLU A 461 -2.26 8.23 -14.49
C GLU A 461 -1.55 9.58 -14.32
N SER A 462 -2.07 10.63 -14.95
CA SER A 462 -1.48 11.97 -14.93
C SER A 462 -1.39 12.58 -13.52
N SER A 463 -2.42 12.36 -12.68
CA SER A 463 -2.43 12.82 -11.29
C SER A 463 -1.41 12.05 -10.46
N VAL A 464 -1.38 10.72 -10.58
CA VAL A 464 -0.44 9.86 -9.84
C VAL A 464 1.00 10.14 -10.27
N ARG A 465 1.30 10.33 -11.57
CA ARG A 465 2.65 10.73 -12.02
C ARG A 465 3.04 12.10 -11.43
N ALA A 466 2.14 13.07 -11.40
CA ALA A 466 2.38 14.37 -10.75
C ALA A 466 2.61 14.25 -9.23
N GLN A 467 1.96 13.30 -8.54
CA GLN A 467 2.25 12.98 -7.13
C GLN A 467 3.68 12.44 -6.98
N TRP A 468 4.12 11.52 -7.85
CA TRP A 468 5.48 10.97 -7.82
C TRP A 468 6.55 12.03 -8.09
N GLN A 469 6.32 12.95 -9.03
CA GLN A 469 7.26 14.02 -9.36
C GLN A 469 7.59 14.94 -8.16
N LYS A 470 6.73 15.00 -7.14
CA LYS A 470 6.96 15.72 -5.88
C LYS A 470 8.20 15.22 -5.13
N LEU A 471 8.53 13.92 -5.24
CA LEU A 471 9.71 13.30 -4.64
C LEU A 471 11.01 14.07 -4.97
N CYS A 472 11.13 14.59 -6.21
CA CYS A 472 12.23 15.44 -6.63
C CYS A 472 11.94 16.95 -6.53
N HIS A 473 10.73 17.39 -6.92
CA HIS A 473 10.49 18.82 -7.23
C HIS A 473 10.01 19.70 -6.07
N SER A 474 9.72 19.15 -4.88
CA SER A 474 8.92 19.86 -3.87
C SER A 474 9.52 19.90 -2.45
N ASN A 475 10.85 19.91 -2.34
CA ASN A 475 11.59 19.87 -1.08
C ASN A 475 11.24 18.65 -0.18
N PHE A 476 10.64 17.60 -0.76
CA PHE A 476 10.26 16.39 -0.02
C PHE A 476 11.47 15.70 0.61
N ALA A 477 12.47 15.34 -0.20
CA ALA A 477 13.68 14.67 0.25
C ALA A 477 14.46 15.47 1.33
N PRO A 478 14.78 16.77 1.14
CA PRO A 478 15.54 17.54 2.11
C PRO A 478 14.80 17.78 3.43
N LEU A 479 13.46 17.97 3.41
CA LEU A 479 12.66 18.11 4.63
C LEU A 479 12.52 16.79 5.38
N CYS A 480 12.27 15.68 4.68
CA CYS A 480 12.23 14.36 5.29
C CYS A 480 13.58 13.98 5.93
N ILE A 481 14.71 14.20 5.24
CA ILE A 481 16.03 13.89 5.80
C ILE A 481 16.34 14.80 7.01
N ASP A 482 16.09 16.11 6.93
CA ASP A 482 16.31 17.03 8.06
C ASP A 482 15.53 16.60 9.32
N VAL A 483 14.23 16.30 9.18
CA VAL A 483 13.41 15.80 10.28
C VAL A 483 13.95 14.47 10.82
N LEU A 484 14.27 13.50 9.96
CA LEU A 484 14.78 12.20 10.39
C LEU A 484 16.19 12.26 11.03
N LEU A 485 17.02 13.24 10.67
CA LEU A 485 18.32 13.47 11.29
C LEU A 485 18.19 14.15 12.67
N ARG A 486 17.15 14.98 12.87
CA ARG A 486 16.83 15.62 14.16
C ARG A 486 16.12 14.66 15.14
N VAL A 487 15.35 13.70 14.64
CA VAL A 487 14.71 12.64 15.45
C VAL A 487 15.77 11.67 15.96
N ASN A 488 16.35 12.02 17.10
CA ASN A 488 17.52 11.35 17.65
C ASN A 488 17.13 10.12 18.49
N ASN A 489 17.15 8.93 17.89
CA ASN A 489 17.19 7.59 18.52
C ASN A 489 16.41 7.40 19.86
N GLY A 490 15.22 7.98 20.01
CA GLY A 490 14.53 8.12 21.31
C GLY A 490 13.30 7.23 21.54
N THR A 491 12.72 6.66 20.48
CA THR A 491 11.52 5.82 20.54
C THR A 491 11.86 4.37 20.14
N PRO A 492 11.93 3.42 21.10
CA PRO A 492 12.28 2.02 20.81
C PRO A 492 11.17 1.22 20.09
N GLU A 493 10.06 1.85 19.70
CA GLU A 493 8.87 1.17 19.17
C GLU A 493 8.90 0.86 17.67
N LEU A 494 9.82 1.47 16.90
CA LEU A 494 9.86 1.33 15.42
C LEU A 494 10.87 0.28 14.91
N VAL A 495 11.05 -0.81 15.67
CA VAL A 495 11.87 -1.97 15.27
C VAL A 495 11.01 -3.10 14.68
N LEU A 496 10.18 -2.79 13.68
CA LEU A 496 9.47 -3.81 12.90
C LEU A 496 10.37 -4.51 11.86
N SER A 497 11.51 -3.92 11.47
CA SER A 497 12.37 -4.42 10.39
C SER A 497 13.86 -3.97 10.52
N GLY A 498 14.33 -3.67 11.73
CA GLY A 498 15.77 -3.50 12.07
C GLY A 498 16.52 -2.26 11.53
N LYS A 499 16.26 -1.80 10.30
CA LYS A 499 16.87 -0.58 9.72
C LYS A 499 16.20 0.71 10.20
N SER A 500 17.02 1.71 10.54
CA SER A 500 16.60 3.09 10.83
C SER A 500 15.81 3.73 9.66
N PRO A 501 14.78 4.56 9.92
CA PRO A 501 14.04 5.28 8.89
C PRO A 501 14.91 6.15 7.98
N VAL A 502 15.98 6.79 8.52
CA VAL A 502 16.95 7.56 7.72
C VAL A 502 17.53 6.69 6.61
N TYR A 503 17.99 5.49 6.96
CA TYR A 503 18.66 4.60 6.02
C TYR A 503 17.70 4.00 5.00
N ARG A 504 16.42 3.76 5.35
CA ARG A 504 15.38 3.39 4.37
C ARG A 504 15.11 4.49 3.36
N LEU A 505 15.08 5.74 3.81
CA LEU A 505 14.93 6.88 2.89
C LEU A 505 16.17 7.02 2.00
N CYS A 506 17.36 6.75 2.53
CA CYS A 506 18.58 6.69 1.73
C CYS A 506 18.55 5.53 0.71
N ASP A 507 18.06 4.34 1.08
CA ASP A 507 17.87 3.21 0.15
C ASP A 507 16.96 3.62 -1.03
N VAL A 508 15.83 4.25 -0.73
CA VAL A 508 14.87 4.79 -1.72
C VAL A 508 15.52 5.84 -2.63
N LEU A 509 16.22 6.82 -2.06
CA LEU A 509 16.86 7.89 -2.84
C LEU A 509 18.05 7.38 -3.66
N ALA A 510 18.78 6.37 -3.18
CA ALA A 510 19.83 5.71 -3.96
C ALA A 510 19.26 5.03 -5.21
N THR A 511 18.18 4.25 -5.07
CA THR A 511 17.47 3.64 -6.21
C THR A 511 16.98 4.72 -7.17
N LEU A 512 16.39 5.82 -6.69
CA LEU A 512 15.94 6.94 -7.52
C LEU A 512 17.09 7.57 -8.34
N ILE A 513 18.21 7.90 -7.68
CA ILE A 513 19.38 8.53 -8.30
C ILE A 513 20.00 7.61 -9.37
N LEU A 514 20.16 6.32 -9.04
CA LEU A 514 20.72 5.33 -9.97
C LEU A 514 19.78 4.98 -11.13
N SER A 515 18.46 5.07 -10.93
CA SER A 515 17.48 4.84 -12.00
C SER A 515 17.36 6.04 -12.93
N THR A 516 17.39 7.26 -12.41
CA THR A 516 17.11 8.49 -13.20
C THR A 516 18.33 9.15 -13.81
N GLY A 517 19.55 8.84 -13.33
CA GLY A 517 20.78 9.50 -13.79
C GLY A 517 22.04 8.64 -13.73
N ARG A 518 21.92 7.32 -13.96
CA ARG A 518 23.03 6.35 -13.92
C ARG A 518 24.30 6.85 -14.59
N SER A 519 24.22 7.27 -15.85
CA SER A 519 25.35 7.76 -16.64
C SER A 519 26.02 8.99 -16.02
N HIS A 520 25.24 9.98 -15.56
CA HIS A 520 25.77 11.19 -14.91
C HIS A 520 26.44 10.88 -13.54
N VAL A 521 25.87 9.96 -12.77
CA VAL A 521 26.35 9.56 -11.44
C VAL A 521 27.62 8.71 -11.54
N LEU A 522 27.68 7.80 -12.51
CA LEU A 522 28.82 6.89 -12.73
C LEU A 522 29.96 7.52 -13.57
N THR A 523 29.81 8.75 -14.04
CA THR A 523 30.90 9.48 -14.71
C THR A 523 31.85 10.08 -13.66
N VAL A 524 33.10 9.59 -13.61
CA VAL A 524 34.16 10.11 -12.72
C VAL A 524 34.55 11.55 -13.06
N ALA A 525 34.51 11.91 -14.35
CA ALA A 525 34.79 13.27 -14.80
C ALA A 525 33.74 14.28 -14.29
N ALA A 526 34.21 15.49 -13.96
CA ALA A 526 33.37 16.62 -13.58
C ALA A 526 32.72 17.26 -14.82
N ASN A 527 31.84 16.52 -15.50
CA ASN A 527 31.14 17.01 -16.68
C ASN A 527 30.12 18.10 -16.30
N PHE A 528 30.21 19.27 -16.95
CA PHE A 528 29.21 20.34 -16.88
C PHE A 528 27.91 20.03 -17.66
N THR A 529 27.68 18.77 -18.02
CA THR A 529 26.44 18.35 -18.68
C THR A 529 25.30 18.37 -17.67
N ASN A 530 24.19 19.03 -18.03
CA ASN A 530 23.02 19.11 -17.18
C ASN A 530 22.53 17.69 -16.82
N PRO A 531 22.36 17.35 -15.53
CA PRO A 531 21.79 16.06 -15.15
C PRO A 531 20.34 15.93 -15.65
N PRO A 532 19.83 14.69 -15.82
CA PRO A 532 18.45 14.45 -16.24
C PRO A 532 17.45 15.22 -15.35
N PRO A 533 16.31 15.71 -15.89
CA PRO A 533 15.46 16.69 -15.20
C PRO A 533 15.03 16.28 -13.78
N ALA A 534 14.72 15.00 -13.57
CA ALA A 534 14.36 14.44 -12.27
C ALA A 534 15.52 14.49 -11.25
N LEU A 535 16.74 14.17 -11.69
CA LEU A 535 17.95 14.25 -10.87
C LEU A 535 18.32 15.73 -10.62
N LEU A 536 18.26 16.59 -11.63
CA LEU A 536 18.50 18.03 -11.48
C LEU A 536 17.55 18.66 -10.45
N ALA A 537 16.25 18.34 -10.52
CA ALA A 537 15.26 18.82 -9.57
C ALA A 537 15.55 18.34 -8.13
N LEU A 538 15.86 17.05 -7.96
CA LEU A 538 16.22 16.48 -6.67
C LEU A 538 17.47 17.15 -6.08
N LEU A 539 18.54 17.28 -6.88
CA LEU A 539 19.79 17.89 -6.43
C LEU A 539 19.60 19.37 -6.10
N SER A 540 18.85 20.11 -6.93
CA SER A 540 18.48 21.51 -6.65
C SER A 540 17.71 21.65 -5.34
N ALA A 541 16.70 20.79 -5.10
CA ALA A 541 15.96 20.79 -3.83
C ALA A 541 16.88 20.47 -2.62
N MET A 542 17.86 19.59 -2.80
CA MET A 542 18.82 19.19 -1.76
C MET A 542 19.92 20.23 -1.48
N THR A 543 20.19 21.16 -2.40
CA THR A 543 21.22 22.21 -2.26
C THR A 543 20.68 23.61 -1.97
N VAL A 544 19.40 23.89 -2.27
CA VAL A 544 18.74 25.17 -1.94
C VAL A 544 18.72 25.41 -0.44
N GLU A 545 19.07 26.64 -0.03
CA GLU A 545 19.01 27.07 1.37
C GLU A 545 17.59 26.91 1.95
N GLN A 546 17.45 26.08 2.98
CA GLN A 546 16.20 25.97 3.73
C GLN A 546 15.98 27.25 4.56
N SER A 547 15.32 28.24 3.95
CA SER A 547 15.08 29.54 4.59
C SER A 547 14.27 29.40 5.90
N PRO A 548 14.46 30.27 6.92
CA PRO A 548 14.00 29.99 8.30
C PRO A 548 12.49 30.11 8.55
N TRP A 549 11.66 30.27 7.51
CA TRP A 549 10.32 30.87 7.63
C TRP A 549 9.21 30.00 8.26
N ARG A 550 9.53 28.82 8.83
CA ARG A 550 8.59 28.00 9.63
C ARG A 550 9.21 27.19 10.78
N SER A 551 9.88 27.85 11.74
CA SER A 551 9.78 27.47 13.16
C SER A 551 10.37 28.53 14.09
N THR A 552 9.63 28.91 15.14
CA THR A 552 10.06 29.85 16.18
C THR A 552 10.89 29.19 17.28
N VAL A 553 11.82 28.29 16.91
CA VAL A 553 12.74 27.62 17.85
C VAL A 553 14.20 27.80 17.40
N LEU A 554 15.02 28.22 18.36
CA LEU A 554 16.36 28.77 18.25
C LEU A 554 17.42 28.02 17.41
N SER A 555 18.09 28.80 16.56
CA SER A 555 19.57 28.93 16.49
C SER A 555 20.49 27.70 16.31
N SER A 556 20.30 26.93 15.24
CA SER A 556 21.46 26.43 14.47
C SER A 556 21.12 26.29 12.99
N ILE A 557 21.71 27.12 12.13
CA ILE A 557 21.64 26.97 10.68
C ILE A 557 22.65 25.90 10.28
N THR A 558 22.30 24.63 10.52
CA THR A 558 23.05 23.49 9.99
C THR A 558 22.51 23.17 8.60
N ASN A 559 23.36 23.34 7.57
CA ASN A 559 23.07 22.86 6.22
C ASN A 559 22.76 21.34 6.29
N LEU A 560 21.85 20.86 5.45
CA LEU A 560 21.54 19.44 5.30
C LEU A 560 22.80 18.59 5.10
N VAL A 561 23.77 19.10 4.34
CA VAL A 561 25.06 18.45 4.07
C VAL A 561 25.94 18.37 5.32
N ASP A 562 25.95 19.38 6.20
CA ASP A 562 26.60 19.27 7.51
C ASP A 562 25.88 18.26 8.41
N SER A 563 24.54 18.29 8.44
CA SER A 563 23.75 17.33 9.22
C SER A 563 23.98 15.88 8.78
N MET A 564 24.05 15.62 7.47
CA MET A 564 24.44 14.33 6.91
C MET A 564 25.89 13.97 7.26
N TRP A 565 26.83 14.90 7.11
CA TRP A 565 28.24 14.68 7.43
C TRP A 565 28.46 14.36 8.92
N GLN A 566 27.84 15.09 9.84
CA GLN A 566 27.95 14.80 11.27
C GLN A 566 27.38 13.41 11.60
N ARG A 567 26.31 12.97 10.93
CA ARG A 567 25.76 11.62 11.11
C ARG A 567 26.73 10.55 10.58
N ILE A 568 27.26 10.71 9.36
CA ILE A 568 28.29 9.84 8.76
C ILE A 568 29.51 9.74 9.70
N ARG A 569 30.04 10.88 10.14
CA ARG A 569 31.17 10.98 11.08
C ARG A 569 30.88 10.34 12.43
N SER A 570 29.65 10.44 12.94
CA SER A 570 29.26 9.79 14.19
C SER A 570 29.25 8.26 14.06
N ALA A 571 28.75 7.73 12.94
CA ALA A 571 28.70 6.30 12.65
C ALA A 571 30.10 5.69 12.44
N ILE A 572 31.03 6.44 11.81
CA ILE A 572 32.45 6.06 11.72
C ILE A 572 33.04 5.94 13.15
N LYS A 573 32.92 7.00 13.97
CA LYS A 573 33.49 7.04 15.33
C LYS A 573 32.94 5.95 16.26
N SER A 574 31.64 5.67 16.21
CA SER A 574 31.03 4.63 17.06
C SER A 574 31.61 3.24 16.80
N SER A 575 32.06 2.99 15.57
CA SER A 575 32.51 1.66 15.14
C SER A 575 34.00 1.45 15.29
N THR A 576 34.82 2.49 15.10
CA THR A 576 36.22 2.49 15.56
C THR A 576 36.32 2.17 17.05
N SER A 577 35.32 2.60 17.83
CA SER A 577 35.25 2.34 19.29
C SER A 577 34.86 0.90 19.65
N GLN A 578 34.25 0.13 18.73
CA GLN A 578 33.86 -1.27 18.96
C GLN A 578 35.00 -2.26 18.62
N HIS A 579 35.96 -1.86 17.78
CA HIS A 579 37.06 -2.73 17.31
C HIS A 579 38.25 -2.87 18.28
N LEU A 580 38.17 -2.34 19.51
CA LEU A 580 39.28 -2.35 20.49
C LEU A 580 39.35 -3.61 21.38
N ALA A 581 38.73 -4.72 20.99
CA ALA A 581 38.86 -6.02 21.65
C ALA A 581 39.69 -6.99 20.77
N PRO A 582 40.93 -7.34 21.14
CA PRO A 582 41.77 -8.20 20.32
C PRO A 582 41.50 -9.69 20.61
N LEU A 583 40.98 -10.42 19.63
CA LEU A 583 41.13 -11.88 19.54
C LEU A 583 40.97 -12.31 18.07
N PHE A 584 41.93 -13.09 17.58
CA PHE A 584 42.03 -13.51 16.18
C PHE A 584 40.90 -14.48 15.79
N GLY A 585 40.22 -14.23 14.67
CA GLY A 585 39.25 -15.15 14.07
C GLY A 585 38.27 -14.46 13.13
N GLU A 586 38.49 -14.61 11.81
CA GLU A 586 37.49 -14.45 10.73
C GLU A 586 36.52 -13.25 10.85
N CYS A 587 37.05 -12.02 10.74
CA CYS A 587 36.22 -10.83 10.58
C CYS A 587 35.97 -10.57 9.08
N SER A 588 34.75 -10.85 8.62
CA SER A 588 34.30 -10.42 7.28
C SER A 588 34.26 -8.89 7.22
N LEU A 589 34.98 -8.27 6.28
CA LEU A 589 34.85 -6.85 5.97
C LEU A 589 33.48 -6.56 5.32
N ASP A 590 32.44 -6.40 6.15
CA ASP A 590 31.23 -5.68 5.75
C ASP A 590 31.53 -4.17 5.64
N THR A 591 32.21 -3.83 4.54
CA THR A 591 32.31 -2.51 3.87
C THR A 591 31.68 -1.32 4.60
N THR A 592 32.39 -0.84 5.61
CA THR A 592 32.18 0.41 6.38
C THR A 592 30.85 0.54 7.14
N THR A 593 30.94 1.05 8.36
CA THR A 593 29.83 1.12 9.31
C THR A 593 28.83 2.26 9.07
N VAL A 594 28.96 2.92 7.92
CA VAL A 594 28.03 3.92 7.39
C VAL A 594 27.25 3.25 6.28
N PRO A 595 25.91 3.23 6.29
CA PRO A 595 25.15 2.69 5.17
C PRO A 595 25.51 3.40 3.86
N LEU A 596 26.03 2.62 2.92
CA LEU A 596 26.60 3.06 1.64
C LEU A 596 25.69 4.02 0.88
N GLN A 597 24.37 3.82 0.96
CA GLN A 597 23.33 4.65 0.35
C GLN A 597 23.33 6.08 0.90
N MET A 598 23.62 6.28 2.19
CA MET A 598 23.75 7.62 2.78
C MET A 598 25.01 8.33 2.27
N LEU A 599 26.11 7.59 2.11
CA LEU A 599 27.34 8.12 1.52
C LEU A 599 27.16 8.45 0.04
N LEU A 600 26.43 7.62 -0.74
CA LEU A 600 26.07 7.92 -2.13
C LEU A 600 25.37 9.27 -2.26
N ILE A 601 24.31 9.49 -1.48
CA ILE A 601 23.52 10.72 -1.55
C ILE A 601 24.36 11.91 -1.11
N PHE A 602 25.14 11.77 -0.02
CA PHE A 602 26.07 12.80 0.43
C PHE A 602 27.06 13.19 -0.67
N ASN A 603 27.70 12.20 -1.30
CA ASN A 603 28.69 12.40 -2.35
C ASN A 603 28.09 13.13 -3.55
N VAL A 604 26.94 12.68 -4.07
CA VAL A 604 26.30 13.27 -5.25
C VAL A 604 25.78 14.68 -4.95
N VAL A 605 25.14 14.92 -3.80
CA VAL A 605 24.63 16.25 -3.42
C VAL A 605 25.77 17.23 -3.18
N TYR A 606 26.83 16.83 -2.47
CA TYR A 606 27.96 17.72 -2.23
C TYR A 606 28.75 17.97 -3.52
N SER A 607 28.98 16.96 -4.34
CA SER A 607 29.61 17.08 -5.66
C SER A 607 28.86 18.07 -6.57
N HIS A 608 27.53 18.00 -6.61
CA HIS A 608 26.71 18.95 -7.37
C HIS A 608 26.81 20.38 -6.82
N MET A 609 26.76 20.55 -5.51
CA MET A 609 26.89 21.87 -4.87
C MET A 609 28.28 22.50 -5.12
N LEU A 610 29.35 21.71 -5.13
CA LEU A 610 30.71 22.17 -5.45
C LEU A 610 30.88 22.60 -6.92
N LEU A 611 29.97 22.25 -7.84
CA LEU A 611 29.99 22.77 -9.21
C LEU A 611 29.41 24.18 -9.33
N GLY A 612 28.43 24.52 -8.46
CA GLY A 612 27.78 25.84 -8.46
C GLY A 612 28.36 26.85 -7.45
N LEU A 613 29.23 26.41 -6.54
CA LEU A 613 29.78 27.21 -5.46
C LEU A 613 31.08 27.93 -5.88
N ASP A 614 31.17 29.24 -5.65
CA ASP A 614 32.39 30.02 -5.89
C ASP A 614 33.49 29.75 -4.85
N ASP A 615 34.67 30.33 -5.08
CA ASP A 615 35.81 30.19 -4.18
C ASP A 615 35.63 31.04 -2.89
N GLU A 616 34.96 32.20 -2.94
CA GLU A 616 34.77 33.08 -1.77
C GLU A 616 33.87 32.44 -0.71
N ALA A 617 32.69 31.94 -1.09
CA ALA A 617 31.78 31.26 -0.17
C ALA A 617 32.35 29.93 0.36
N PHE A 618 33.23 29.27 -0.39
CA PHE A 618 33.89 28.04 0.05
C PHE A 618 35.05 28.29 1.04
N TYR A 619 36.01 29.16 0.70
CA TYR A 619 37.19 29.36 1.54
C TYR A 619 36.93 30.33 2.70
N ASP A 620 36.30 31.45 2.40
CA ASP A 620 36.14 32.56 3.35
C ASP A 620 34.76 32.48 4.05
N GLY A 621 33.72 32.09 3.31
CA GLY A 621 32.41 31.72 3.86
C GLY A 621 32.38 30.38 4.60
N GLN A 622 33.34 29.48 4.35
CA GLN A 622 33.43 28.14 4.95
C GLN A 622 32.12 27.32 4.83
N TRP A 623 31.46 27.46 3.68
CA TRP A 623 30.20 26.82 3.35
C TRP A 623 30.42 25.80 2.21
N PRO A 624 29.69 24.67 2.15
CA PRO A 624 28.66 24.19 3.08
C PRO A 624 29.23 23.56 4.36
N LEU A 625 30.52 23.21 4.36
CA LEU A 625 31.24 22.58 5.44
C LEU A 625 32.44 23.43 5.83
N ARG A 626 32.70 23.54 7.13
CA ARG A 626 33.91 24.21 7.63
C ARG A 626 35.16 23.54 7.10
N LEU A 627 36.23 24.29 6.84
CA LEU A 627 37.47 23.72 6.29
C LEU A 627 38.07 22.60 7.17
N CYS A 628 37.85 22.61 8.49
CA CYS A 628 38.25 21.51 9.37
C CYS A 628 37.45 20.21 9.14
N GLU A 629 36.18 20.32 8.75
CA GLU A 629 35.32 19.19 8.39
C GLU A 629 35.60 18.71 6.97
N VAL A 630 35.89 19.62 6.03
CA VAL A 630 36.37 19.26 4.67
C VAL A 630 37.67 18.46 4.75
N LYS A 631 38.64 18.85 5.59
CA LYS A 631 39.86 18.04 5.83
C LYS A 631 39.54 16.63 6.31
N ALA A 632 38.64 16.51 7.30
CA ALA A 632 38.23 15.22 7.84
C ALA A 632 37.53 14.34 6.78
N LEU A 633 36.72 14.95 5.89
CA LEU A 633 36.11 14.28 4.76
C LEU A 633 37.15 13.82 3.73
N VAL A 634 38.11 14.66 3.34
CA VAL A 634 39.17 14.27 2.39
C VAL A 634 39.99 13.09 2.93
N THR A 635 40.34 13.11 4.23
CA THR A 635 41.00 11.96 4.87
C THR A 635 40.13 10.70 4.85
N PHE A 636 38.83 10.83 5.12
CA PHE A 636 37.89 9.70 5.05
C PHE A 636 37.75 9.14 3.63
N LEU A 637 37.52 9.99 2.62
CA LEU A 637 37.36 9.58 1.22
C LEU A 637 38.63 8.91 0.70
N LYS A 638 39.82 9.43 1.03
CA LYS A 638 41.11 8.81 0.68
C LYS A 638 41.21 7.40 1.24
N GLN A 639 40.93 7.23 2.53
CA GLN A 639 40.96 5.92 3.19
C GLN A 639 39.90 4.97 2.60
N PHE A 640 38.67 5.45 2.39
CA PHE A 640 37.57 4.68 1.84
C PHE A 640 37.85 4.17 0.42
N VAL A 641 38.40 5.02 -0.45
CA VAL A 641 38.79 4.65 -1.82
C VAL A 641 39.96 3.67 -1.79
N TYR A 642 40.96 3.89 -0.94
CA TYR A 642 42.08 2.95 -0.78
C TYR A 642 41.62 1.56 -0.31
N GLU A 643 40.77 1.50 0.72
CA GLU A 643 40.18 0.26 1.21
C GLU A 643 39.34 -0.44 0.13
N SER A 644 38.46 0.31 -0.56
CA SER A 644 37.54 -0.24 -1.56
C SER A 644 38.20 -0.69 -2.87
N CYS A 645 39.31 -0.07 -3.26
CA CYS A 645 39.99 -0.36 -4.52
C CYS A 645 41.27 -1.20 -4.37
N TRP A 646 41.88 -1.25 -3.17
CA TRP A 646 43.22 -1.82 -2.98
C TRP A 646 43.32 -2.89 -1.88
N ILE A 647 42.39 -2.91 -0.91
CA ILE A 647 42.33 -3.99 0.10
C ILE A 647 41.35 -5.08 -0.38
N VAL A 648 41.88 -5.92 -1.27
CA VAL A 648 41.16 -7.07 -1.83
C VAL A 648 41.24 -8.26 -0.87
N ASP A 649 40.29 -8.35 0.05
CA ASP A 649 39.86 -9.64 0.57
C ASP A 649 38.89 -10.28 -0.44
N GLY A 650 38.85 -11.61 -0.52
CA GLY A 650 38.11 -12.34 -1.57
C GLY A 650 36.58 -12.11 -1.62
N ASN A 651 36.03 -11.33 -0.68
CA ASN A 651 34.62 -10.94 -0.61
C ASN A 651 34.37 -9.43 -0.90
N THR A 652 35.41 -8.61 -1.08
CA THR A 652 35.27 -7.14 -1.31
C THR A 652 35.53 -6.72 -2.77
N ALA A 653 36.04 -7.61 -3.62
CA ALA A 653 36.24 -7.33 -5.04
C ALA A 653 34.91 -7.06 -5.78
N LEU A 654 34.87 -6.00 -6.58
CA LEU A 654 33.76 -5.73 -7.51
C LEU A 654 33.62 -6.90 -8.50
N PRO A 655 32.44 -7.54 -8.61
CA PRO A 655 32.29 -8.72 -9.46
C PRO A 655 32.39 -8.34 -10.94
N THR A 656 33.26 -9.04 -11.68
CA THR A 656 33.49 -8.87 -13.13
C THR A 656 32.40 -9.54 -14.00
N GLY A 657 31.18 -9.66 -13.46
CA GLY A 657 30.05 -10.35 -14.09
C GLY A 657 28.76 -9.58 -13.92
N THR A 658 27.62 -10.28 -13.84
CA THR A 658 26.32 -9.63 -13.62
C THR A 658 26.20 -9.09 -12.20
N MET A 659 26.34 -7.76 -12.02
CA MET A 659 26.17 -7.09 -10.72
C MET A 659 24.75 -7.23 -10.17
N ASP A 660 24.61 -7.48 -8.86
CA ASP A 660 23.35 -7.30 -8.14
C ASP A 660 23.12 -5.80 -7.79
N GLU A 661 21.92 -5.44 -7.31
CA GLU A 661 21.59 -4.05 -6.96
C GLU A 661 22.50 -3.45 -5.88
N ARG A 662 22.99 -4.27 -4.94
CA ARG A 662 23.92 -3.84 -3.87
C ARG A 662 25.33 -3.66 -4.41
N ASP A 663 25.75 -4.50 -5.35
CA ASP A 663 27.03 -4.33 -6.04
C ASP A 663 27.04 -3.08 -6.93
N LEU A 664 25.91 -2.75 -7.59
CA LEU A 664 25.73 -1.48 -8.28
C LEU A 664 25.80 -0.28 -7.33
N VAL A 665 25.16 -0.36 -6.15
CA VAL A 665 25.25 0.69 -5.12
C VAL A 665 26.68 0.84 -4.60
N ARG A 666 27.39 -0.26 -4.32
CA ARG A 666 28.81 -0.24 -3.91
C ARG A 666 29.68 0.44 -4.97
N PHE A 667 29.54 0.03 -6.23
CA PHE A 667 30.26 0.63 -7.35
C PHE A 667 29.99 2.13 -7.46
N ALA A 668 28.72 2.54 -7.41
CA ALA A 668 28.33 3.95 -7.47
C ALA A 668 28.90 4.77 -6.29
N VAL A 669 28.97 4.20 -5.08
CA VAL A 669 29.58 4.87 -3.92
C VAL A 669 31.08 5.06 -4.12
N VAL A 670 31.81 4.06 -4.63
CA VAL A 670 33.23 4.19 -4.95
C VAL A 670 33.46 5.28 -6.01
N VAL A 671 32.73 5.22 -7.13
CA VAL A 671 32.84 6.19 -8.24
C VAL A 671 32.51 7.61 -7.79
N THR A 672 31.43 7.81 -7.02
CA THR A 672 31.07 9.14 -6.51
C THR A 672 32.01 9.64 -5.41
N SER A 673 32.64 8.75 -4.64
CA SER A 673 33.69 9.10 -3.68
C SER A 673 34.94 9.60 -4.39
N ILE A 674 35.38 8.93 -5.46
CA ILE A 674 36.51 9.36 -6.30
C ILE A 674 36.20 10.71 -6.95
N LYS A 675 34.98 10.88 -7.51
CA LYS A 675 34.53 12.15 -8.11
C LYS A 675 34.58 13.32 -7.12
N LEU A 676 34.03 13.14 -5.92
CA LEU A 676 34.05 14.16 -4.88
C LEU A 676 35.47 14.44 -4.36
N PHE A 677 36.30 13.40 -4.19
CA PHE A 677 37.70 13.55 -3.81
C PHE A 677 38.47 14.39 -4.84
N ASN A 678 38.32 14.10 -6.14
CA ASN A 678 38.95 14.85 -7.22
C ASN A 678 38.51 16.32 -7.24
N GLN A 679 37.21 16.61 -7.08
CA GLN A 679 36.70 17.99 -7.01
C GLN A 679 37.24 18.77 -5.79
N LEU A 680 37.44 18.10 -4.65
CA LEU A 680 38.05 18.72 -3.46
C LEU A 680 39.56 18.90 -3.63
N TYR A 681 40.24 17.99 -4.34
CA TYR A 681 41.65 18.11 -4.72
C TYR A 681 41.88 19.28 -5.69
N ASP A 682 41.05 19.42 -6.73
CA ASP A 682 41.10 20.55 -7.67
C ASP A 682 40.95 21.89 -6.94
N ARG A 683 40.12 21.94 -5.88
CA ARG A 683 40.00 23.12 -5.00
C ARG A 683 41.27 23.33 -4.18
N ASP A 684 41.80 22.31 -3.50
CA ASP A 684 43.05 22.40 -2.72
C ASP A 684 44.24 22.89 -3.58
N CYS A 685 44.28 22.51 -4.86
CA CYS A 685 45.25 23.01 -5.84
C CYS A 685 45.11 24.51 -6.15
N ARG A 686 43.90 25.10 -6.08
CA ARG A 686 43.66 26.55 -6.27
C ARG A 686 44.07 27.35 -5.03
N ARG A 687 43.64 26.90 -3.84
CA ARG A 687 43.96 27.52 -2.55
C ARG A 687 44.03 26.44 -1.49
N ARG A 688 45.26 26.10 -1.10
CA ARG A 688 45.55 25.02 -0.15
C ARG A 688 44.81 25.18 1.17
N PHE A 689 44.12 24.11 1.56
CA PHE A 689 43.59 23.91 2.90
C PHE A 689 44.14 22.63 3.53
N MET A 690 44.59 21.64 2.77
CA MET A 690 45.25 20.44 3.27
C MET A 690 46.73 20.71 3.63
N PRO A 691 47.32 19.98 4.60
CA PRO A 691 48.76 19.98 4.82
C PRO A 691 49.50 19.25 3.69
N ASP A 692 50.77 19.60 3.47
CA ASP A 692 51.61 19.02 2.42
C ASP A 692 51.60 17.48 2.42
N GLY A 693 51.37 16.89 1.25
CA GLY A 693 51.35 15.44 1.04
C GLY A 693 50.05 14.72 1.48
N ALA A 694 49.06 15.41 2.05
CA ALA A 694 47.82 14.72 2.46
C ALA A 694 46.99 14.20 1.29
N CYS A 695 47.06 14.87 0.13
CA CYS A 695 46.37 14.49 -1.11
C CYS A 695 47.17 13.57 -2.05
N LEU A 696 48.43 13.27 -1.72
CA LEU A 696 49.32 12.36 -2.47
C LEU A 696 49.21 10.92 -1.97
#